data_AF-A0A8S3PU77-F1
#
_entry.id   AF-A0A8S3PU77-F1
#
_cell.length_a   1.000
_cell.length_b   1.000
_cell.length_c   1.000
_cell.angle_alpha   90.00
_cell.angle_beta   90.00
_cell.angle_gamma   90.00
#
_symmetry.space_group_name_H-M   'P 1'
#
loop_
_entity.id
_entity.type
_entity.pdbx_description
1 polymer ?
#
loop_
_entity_poly.entity_id
_entity_poly.type
_entity_poly.pdbx_seq_one_letter_code
_entity_poly.pdbx_strand_id
1 'polypeptide(L)'
;MCYVCNRTSSVAQDILEHTIRNHAGPSNFSVRLKVLDESTGRQAYRSLHYGIKISEIKRKIDDGCKPYIDIHQKKISYKRPSKQKESISEQREEVTNETESQTTNSDFFQLLPEVLENLSKIGRLEDFYSVLSAISNGTLLENIAFHLLLDIGKFYSNSTVFGVRYSKETLDFWLTIKKLFKGKGIIFFRGYKSQGTDGELIRRPIDCKINFAVPSDTILARESAKYIAGTETPGIMELPLDAYANTHKGQDVKLSIDGKKLAVGLGKLGDEDMCGFESPPALQERKARIAAEIRNIEEIKEATDKMSLDGLEELDSIQQVDQDIMKTAILISITDMSNRIRELRELVVKKKIALGNLLKQVEGDWKTSKVAPAISFYKTKIVHSQATIKELLGSVDKLGYIVACINGTGHQYIIGSQSVVNLNHQTNYICLKSLSEDIIVSPQTANMIKQRGDEWFELRKGSRITGSKIFRGIGLGTLKEQQQHYDKAFHGKERPVSAELQELFDYGTSQEINALGTLVSKILPVYFPDLVYREDGCEVISIGDSYAVISGDGSGVDNNDKVQMAFEFKCPKPGKERTTDVHYQIPKYYSTQLLSQMAAKKCGKFCYISYTPESATVIEGVYDDEIWREIWDSINE
;
A
#
# COMPACT_ATOMS: atom_id res chain seq x y z
N MET A 1 36.16 23.48 20.02
CA MET A 1 36.90 23.01 21.22
C MET A 1 37.53 21.65 20.92
N CYS A 2 38.81 21.46 21.23
CA CYS A 2 39.51 20.18 21.09
C CYS A 2 38.89 19.15 22.05
N TYR A 3 38.56 17.96 21.55
CA TYR A 3 37.90 16.93 22.34
C TYR A 3 38.82 16.33 23.43
N VAL A 4 40.13 16.37 23.23
CA VAL A 4 41.11 15.69 24.10
C VAL A 4 41.53 16.57 25.28
N CYS A 5 41.83 17.85 25.05
CA CYS A 5 42.37 18.74 26.07
C CYS A 5 41.46 19.94 26.40
N ASN A 6 40.26 20.00 25.81
CA ASN A 6 39.31 21.11 25.96
C ASN A 6 39.81 22.49 25.53
N ARG A 7 40.94 22.61 24.80
CA ARG A 7 41.36 23.90 24.23
C ARG A 7 40.27 24.48 23.33
N THR A 8 39.97 25.75 23.50
CA THR A 8 38.97 26.48 22.71
C THR A 8 39.64 27.39 21.68
N SER A 9 38.98 27.58 20.54
CA SER A 9 39.26 28.60 19.54
C SER A 9 37.95 28.85 18.78
N SER A 10 37.75 30.09 18.34
CA SER A 10 36.69 30.48 17.41
C SER A 10 36.99 30.06 15.97
N VAL A 11 38.25 29.73 15.66
CA VAL A 11 38.70 29.30 14.33
C VAL A 11 38.90 27.78 14.34
N ALA A 12 38.15 27.09 13.49
CA ALA A 12 38.17 25.63 13.36
C ALA A 12 39.57 25.09 13.04
N GLN A 13 40.28 25.80 12.16
CA GLN A 13 41.62 25.45 11.70
C GLN A 13 42.63 25.41 12.85
N ASP A 14 42.54 26.34 13.81
CA ASP A 14 43.43 26.37 14.97
C ASP A 14 43.26 25.13 15.86
N ILE A 15 42.03 24.64 15.99
CA ILE A 15 41.75 23.41 16.74
C ILE A 15 42.35 22.19 16.03
N LEU A 16 42.26 22.14 14.70
CA LEU A 16 42.88 21.10 13.89
C LEU A 16 44.41 21.12 14.05
N GLU A 17 45.05 22.28 13.87
CA GLU A 17 46.50 22.43 14.02
C GLU A 17 46.98 22.13 15.44
N HIS A 18 46.26 22.62 16.45
CA HIS A 18 46.55 22.30 17.85
C HIS A 18 46.50 20.80 18.11
N THR A 19 45.47 20.12 17.59
CA THR A 19 45.28 18.68 17.79
C THR A 19 46.36 17.88 17.08
N ILE A 20 46.73 18.26 15.87
CA ILE A 20 47.84 17.63 15.14
C ILE A 20 49.15 17.79 15.94
N ARG A 21 49.45 18.98 16.46
CA ARG A 21 50.71 19.22 17.17
C ARG A 21 50.80 18.50 18.52
N ASN A 22 49.71 18.49 19.29
CA ASN A 22 49.76 18.11 20.72
C ASN A 22 49.15 16.75 21.02
N HIS A 23 48.47 16.11 20.07
CA HIS A 23 47.86 14.81 20.26
C HIS A 23 48.39 13.83 19.22
N ALA A 24 49.22 12.89 19.65
CA ALA A 24 49.67 11.76 18.84
C ALA A 24 49.00 10.50 19.40
N GLY A 25 48.14 9.87 18.61
CA GLY A 25 47.46 8.65 19.04
C GLY A 25 46.63 8.02 17.92
N PRO A 26 46.19 6.76 18.10
CA PRO A 26 45.36 6.03 17.14
C PRO A 26 43.91 6.53 17.07
N SER A 27 43.57 7.57 17.84
CA SER A 27 42.22 8.10 17.95
C SER A 27 41.81 8.90 16.72
N ASN A 28 40.50 8.85 16.43
CA ASN A 28 39.88 9.64 15.38
C ASN A 28 39.80 11.12 15.80
N PHE A 29 40.09 12.01 14.85
CA PHE A 29 39.96 13.45 15.07
C PHE A 29 38.50 13.83 15.34
N SER A 30 38.29 14.51 16.48
CA SER A 30 36.97 14.93 16.95
C SER A 30 37.04 16.32 17.58
N VAL A 31 36.01 17.13 17.39
CA VAL A 31 35.88 18.47 18.00
C VAL A 31 34.51 18.65 18.63
N ARG A 32 34.43 19.47 19.68
CA ARG A 32 33.16 19.90 20.28
C ARG A 32 32.82 21.31 19.79
N LEU A 33 31.63 21.46 19.21
CA LEU A 33 31.06 22.73 18.80
C LEU A 33 30.15 23.24 19.93
N LYS A 34 30.33 24.48 20.34
CA LYS A 34 29.41 25.15 21.27
C LYS A 34 28.28 25.76 20.45
N VAL A 35 27.05 25.31 20.68
CA VAL A 35 25.85 25.74 19.95
C VAL A 35 24.81 26.27 20.93
N LEU A 36 24.00 27.22 20.49
CA LEU A 36 22.82 27.65 21.24
C LEU A 36 21.68 26.68 20.92
N ASP A 37 21.09 26.06 21.93
CA ASP A 37 19.89 25.24 21.77
C ASP A 37 18.68 26.16 21.61
N GLU A 38 18.04 26.14 20.44
CA GLU A 38 16.92 27.02 20.11
C GLU A 38 15.67 26.74 20.96
N SER A 39 15.50 25.50 21.45
CA SER A 39 14.34 25.12 22.26
C SER A 39 14.45 25.54 23.72
N THR A 40 15.67 25.67 24.24
CA THR A 40 15.92 25.96 25.67
C THR A 40 16.62 27.29 25.91
N GLY A 41 17.15 27.94 24.88
CA GLY A 41 17.96 29.16 24.98
C GLY A 41 19.31 28.97 25.67
N ARG A 42 19.71 27.73 25.98
CA ARG A 42 20.94 27.41 26.72
C ARG A 42 22.08 27.01 25.77
N GLN A 43 23.32 27.24 26.21
CA GLN A 43 24.50 26.79 25.46
C GLN A 43 24.70 25.28 25.65
N ALA A 44 24.66 24.53 24.56
CA ALA A 44 24.93 23.10 24.50
C ALA A 44 26.23 22.80 23.73
N TYR A 45 26.85 21.65 23.98
CA TYR A 45 28.02 21.19 23.23
C TYR A 45 27.65 20.00 22.36
N ARG A 46 27.92 20.11 21.06
CA ARG A 46 27.73 19.03 20.09
C ARG A 46 29.07 18.46 19.64
N SER A 47 29.27 17.16 19.78
CA SER A 47 30.48 16.48 19.28
C SER A 47 30.39 16.23 17.77
N LEU A 48 31.47 16.54 17.06
CA LEU A 48 31.66 16.27 15.63
C LEU A 48 32.85 15.31 15.47
N HIS A 49 32.58 14.16 14.84
CA HIS A 49 33.57 13.11 14.57
C HIS A 49 33.86 13.05 13.07
N TYR A 50 35.14 13.11 12.68
CA TYR A 50 35.56 13.18 11.28
C TYR A 50 36.00 11.84 10.68
N GLY A 51 36.00 10.77 11.48
CA GLY A 51 36.30 9.39 11.02
C GLY A 51 37.74 9.16 10.53
N ILE A 52 38.63 10.14 10.63
CA ILE A 52 40.03 10.06 10.20
C ILE A 52 40.96 10.09 11.42
N LYS A 53 41.96 9.20 11.42
CA LYS A 53 42.95 9.11 12.50
C LYS A 53 43.92 10.28 12.44
N ILE A 54 44.34 10.80 13.59
CA ILE A 54 45.31 11.91 13.64
C ILE A 54 46.64 11.52 12.98
N SER A 55 47.05 10.25 13.09
CA SER A 55 48.23 9.71 12.41
C SER A 55 48.13 9.78 10.88
N GLU A 56 46.94 9.58 10.31
CA GLU A 56 46.73 9.69 8.86
C GLU A 56 46.77 11.14 8.39
N ILE A 57 46.26 12.08 9.20
CA ILE A 57 46.38 13.52 8.94
C ILE A 57 47.87 13.92 8.93
N LYS A 58 48.65 13.45 9.92
CA LYS A 58 50.11 13.71 9.98
C LYS A 58 50.85 13.16 8.77
N ARG A 59 50.60 11.89 8.40
CA ARG A 59 51.22 11.29 7.20
C ARG A 59 50.97 12.16 5.95
N LYS A 60 49.75 12.66 5.74
CA LYS A 60 49.47 13.51 4.59
C LYS A 60 50.15 14.89 4.65
N ILE A 61 50.41 15.40 5.85
CA ILE A 61 51.23 16.62 6.04
C ILE A 61 52.69 16.33 5.69
N ASP A 62 53.21 15.18 6.11
CA ASP A 62 54.55 14.71 5.77
C ASP A 62 54.69 14.48 4.25
N ASP A 63 53.62 14.05 3.58
CA ASP A 63 53.47 13.98 2.12
C ASP A 63 53.30 15.38 1.46
N GLY A 64 53.54 16.46 2.19
CA GLY A 64 53.51 17.84 1.70
C GLY A 64 52.11 18.45 1.54
N CYS A 65 51.04 17.81 2.01
CA CYS A 65 49.68 18.35 1.90
C CYS A 65 49.31 19.24 3.08
N LYS A 66 48.63 20.37 2.84
CA LYS A 66 48.07 21.22 3.91
C LYS A 66 46.61 20.84 4.19
N PRO A 67 46.24 20.40 5.41
CA PRO A 67 44.87 20.03 5.74
C PRO A 67 44.00 21.25 6.07
N TYR A 68 42.71 21.16 5.74
CA TYR A 68 41.68 22.15 6.01
C TYR A 68 40.44 21.46 6.54
N ILE A 69 39.85 22.02 7.60
CA ILE A 69 38.63 21.49 8.20
C ILE A 69 37.39 22.22 7.67
N ASP A 70 36.42 21.46 7.17
CA ASP A 70 35.08 21.96 6.86
C ASP A 70 34.10 21.44 7.91
N ILE A 71 33.66 22.35 8.79
CA ILE A 71 32.74 22.02 9.88
C ILE A 71 31.34 21.65 9.36
N HIS A 72 30.87 22.30 8.30
CA HIS A 72 29.52 22.09 7.78
C HIS A 72 29.41 20.74 7.07
N GLN A 73 30.44 20.38 6.29
CA GLN A 73 30.51 19.11 5.58
C GLN A 73 31.06 17.95 6.43
N LYS A 74 31.51 18.23 7.66
CA LYS A 74 32.18 17.25 8.56
C LYS A 74 33.34 16.52 7.88
N LYS A 75 34.14 17.25 7.09
CA LYS A 75 35.23 16.69 6.26
C LYS A 75 36.55 17.41 6.53
N ILE A 76 37.66 16.67 6.43
CA ILE A 76 39.01 17.25 6.33
C ILE A 76 39.47 17.11 4.88
N SER A 77 39.74 18.25 4.25
CA SER A 77 40.25 18.34 2.88
C SER A 77 41.74 18.65 2.89
N TYR A 78 42.46 18.30 1.82
CA TYR A 78 43.90 18.48 1.71
C TYR A 78 44.24 19.25 0.45
N LYS A 79 45.02 20.33 0.56
CA LYS A 79 45.52 21.09 -0.58
C LYS A 79 47.01 20.78 -0.76
N ARG A 80 47.39 20.28 -1.94
CA ARG A 80 48.81 20.16 -2.32
C ARG A 80 49.34 21.54 -2.77
N PRO A 81 50.58 21.92 -2.40
CA PRO A 81 51.24 23.08 -2.95
C PRO A 81 51.35 22.95 -4.48
N SER A 82 50.99 24.01 -5.19
CA SER A 82 50.93 24.07 -6.65
C SER A 82 52.28 23.91 -7.37
N LYS A 83 53.41 23.80 -6.65
CA LYS A 83 54.76 23.71 -7.21
C LYS A 83 55.23 22.29 -7.59
N GLN A 84 54.40 21.26 -7.46
CA GLN A 84 54.73 19.88 -7.86
C GLN A 84 53.97 19.39 -9.10
N LYS A 85 53.33 20.31 -9.85
CA LYS A 85 52.66 19.95 -11.11
C LYS A 85 53.61 19.83 -12.31
N GLU A 86 54.83 20.35 -12.23
CA GLU A 86 55.79 20.34 -13.35
C GLU A 86 56.71 19.11 -13.38
N SER A 87 56.96 18.44 -12.24
CA SER A 87 57.88 17.29 -12.21
C SER A 87 57.23 15.92 -12.48
N ILE A 88 55.90 15.86 -12.69
CA ILE A 88 55.18 14.61 -13.01
C ILE A 88 54.77 14.57 -14.49
N SER A 89 54.78 15.71 -15.20
CA SER A 89 54.55 15.75 -16.65
C SER A 89 55.77 15.29 -17.45
N GLU A 90 56.99 15.56 -16.98
CA GLU A 90 58.21 15.20 -17.74
C GLU A 90 58.63 13.72 -17.61
N GLN A 91 58.16 12.98 -16.60
CA GLN A 91 58.43 11.53 -16.50
C GLN A 91 57.37 10.65 -17.20
N ARG A 92 56.41 11.26 -17.90
CA ARG A 92 55.32 10.51 -18.58
C ARG A 92 55.36 10.56 -20.10
N GLU A 93 56.26 11.34 -20.70
CA GLU A 93 56.41 11.42 -22.16
C GLU A 93 57.52 10.52 -22.73
N GLU A 94 58.32 9.82 -21.91
CA GLU A 94 59.36 8.91 -22.40
C GLU A 94 58.98 7.41 -22.42
N VAL A 95 57.72 7.05 -22.14
CA VAL A 95 57.25 5.64 -22.26
C VAL A 95 56.00 5.54 -23.13
N THR A 96 56.04 6.11 -24.33
CA THR A 96 55.12 5.75 -25.42
C THR A 96 55.86 5.81 -26.74
N ASN A 97 56.75 4.84 -26.96
CA ASN A 97 57.09 4.33 -28.28
C ASN A 97 57.33 2.82 -28.12
N GLU A 98 56.29 2.10 -27.68
CA GLU A 98 56.20 0.68 -28.00
C GLU A 98 55.74 0.59 -29.45
N THR A 99 56.69 0.21 -30.29
CA THR A 99 56.53 -0.22 -31.67
C THR A 99 55.28 -1.09 -31.80
N GLU A 100 54.23 -0.61 -32.48
CA GLU A 100 53.23 -1.50 -33.06
C GLU A 100 54.00 -2.38 -34.05
N SER A 101 54.36 -3.59 -33.63
CA SER A 101 54.89 -4.58 -34.56
C SER A 101 53.78 -4.84 -35.57
N GLN A 102 53.96 -4.38 -36.81
CA GLN A 102 53.15 -4.83 -37.93
C GLN A 102 53.33 -6.34 -38.02
N THR A 103 52.46 -7.12 -37.37
CA THR A 103 52.33 -8.55 -37.61
C THR A 103 51.99 -8.67 -39.08
N THR A 104 52.93 -9.18 -39.85
CA THR A 104 52.77 -9.30 -41.29
C THR A 104 51.82 -10.47 -41.56
N ASN A 105 51.09 -10.46 -42.67
CA ASN A 105 50.27 -11.62 -43.09
C ASN A 105 51.10 -12.93 -43.11
N SER A 106 52.42 -12.84 -43.28
CA SER A 106 53.38 -13.96 -43.18
C SER A 106 53.30 -14.71 -41.84
N ASP A 107 53.17 -14.00 -40.71
CA ASP A 107 53.19 -14.62 -39.37
C ASP A 107 51.92 -15.43 -39.10
N PHE A 108 50.78 -14.99 -39.64
CA PHE A 108 49.52 -15.73 -39.56
C PHE A 108 49.58 -17.05 -40.34
N PHE A 109 50.10 -17.03 -41.58
CA PHE A 109 50.24 -18.24 -42.39
C PHE A 109 51.25 -19.25 -41.80
N GLN A 110 52.19 -18.79 -40.97
CA GLN A 110 53.14 -19.66 -40.25
C GLN A 110 52.49 -20.36 -39.06
N LEU A 111 51.59 -19.70 -38.32
CA LEU A 111 50.90 -20.28 -37.16
C LEU A 111 49.71 -21.16 -37.53
N LEU A 112 49.10 -20.93 -38.70
CA LEU A 112 47.88 -21.62 -39.12
C LEU A 112 48.01 -23.15 -39.16
N PRO A 113 49.07 -23.78 -39.71
CA PRO A 113 49.21 -25.24 -39.70
C PRO A 113 49.18 -25.84 -38.29
N GLU A 114 49.86 -25.20 -37.33
CA GLU A 114 49.92 -25.64 -35.94
C GLU A 114 48.56 -25.47 -35.24
N VAL A 115 47.85 -24.38 -35.52
CA VAL A 115 46.48 -24.16 -35.03
C VAL A 115 45.53 -25.24 -35.56
N LEU A 116 45.59 -25.56 -36.86
CA LEU A 116 44.75 -26.60 -37.47
C LEU A 116 45.08 -27.99 -36.90
N GLU A 117 46.36 -28.31 -36.69
CA GLU A 117 46.78 -29.57 -36.07
C GLU A 117 46.25 -29.68 -34.63
N ASN A 118 46.40 -28.63 -33.82
CA ASN A 118 45.93 -28.61 -32.43
C ASN A 118 44.41 -28.72 -32.34
N LEU A 119 43.66 -28.04 -33.23
CA LEU A 119 42.21 -28.14 -33.30
C LEU A 119 41.74 -29.52 -33.79
N SER A 120 42.48 -30.15 -34.72
CA SER A 120 42.23 -31.52 -35.16
C SER A 120 42.42 -32.52 -34.02
N LYS A 121 43.48 -32.37 -33.20
CA LYS A 121 43.74 -33.23 -32.04
C LYS A 121 42.60 -33.23 -31.01
N ILE A 122 41.90 -32.10 -30.87
CA ILE A 122 40.76 -31.98 -29.95
C ILE A 122 39.38 -32.16 -30.63
N GLY A 123 39.35 -32.50 -31.93
CA GLY A 123 38.12 -32.74 -32.69
C GLY A 123 37.24 -31.50 -32.90
N ARG A 124 37.82 -30.30 -32.94
CA ARG A 124 37.09 -29.01 -33.05
C ARG A 124 37.40 -28.24 -34.35
N LEU A 125 37.95 -28.93 -35.36
CA LEU A 125 38.38 -28.30 -36.61
C LEU A 125 37.21 -27.69 -37.40
N GLU A 126 36.09 -28.42 -37.53
CA GLU A 126 34.88 -27.96 -38.23
C GLU A 126 34.23 -26.73 -37.57
N ASP A 127 34.25 -26.68 -36.23
CA ASP A 127 33.72 -25.52 -35.49
C ASP A 127 34.57 -24.28 -35.71
N PHE A 128 35.89 -24.44 -35.82
CA PHE A 128 36.78 -23.32 -36.14
C PHE A 128 36.52 -22.79 -37.56
N TYR A 129 36.29 -23.66 -38.55
CA TYR A 129 35.87 -23.21 -39.88
C TYR A 129 34.54 -22.46 -39.86
N SER A 130 33.58 -22.92 -39.05
CA SER A 130 32.30 -22.24 -38.87
C SER A 130 32.48 -20.84 -38.28
N VAL A 131 33.36 -20.68 -37.29
CA VAL A 131 33.72 -19.37 -36.71
C VAL A 131 34.41 -18.48 -37.74
N LEU A 132 35.38 -19.00 -38.52
CA LEU A 132 36.05 -18.23 -39.57
C LEU A 132 35.08 -17.79 -40.67
N SER A 133 34.15 -18.66 -41.07
CA SER A 133 33.08 -18.32 -42.02
C SER A 133 32.17 -17.21 -41.47
N ALA A 134 31.77 -17.31 -40.19
CA ALA A 134 30.97 -16.27 -39.53
C ALA A 134 31.70 -14.92 -39.38
N ILE A 135 33.02 -14.94 -39.19
CA ILE A 135 33.87 -13.73 -39.19
C ILE A 135 33.97 -13.16 -40.61
N SER A 136 34.24 -14.02 -41.61
CA SER A 136 34.36 -13.61 -43.02
C SER A 136 33.08 -12.98 -43.56
N ASN A 137 31.92 -13.45 -43.09
CA ASN A 137 30.61 -12.92 -43.45
C ASN A 137 30.20 -11.69 -42.61
N GLY A 138 31.04 -11.23 -41.67
CA GLY A 138 30.80 -10.06 -40.82
C GLY A 138 29.87 -10.30 -39.62
N THR A 139 29.15 -11.42 -39.58
CA THR A 139 28.12 -11.74 -38.57
C THR A 139 28.63 -11.70 -37.13
N LEU A 140 29.90 -12.05 -36.91
CA LEU A 140 30.48 -12.16 -35.57
C LEU A 140 31.21 -10.90 -35.09
N LEU A 141 31.46 -9.92 -35.98
CA LEU A 141 32.36 -8.80 -35.70
C LEU A 141 31.85 -7.84 -34.61
N GLU A 142 30.53 -7.71 -34.44
CA GLU A 142 29.91 -6.88 -33.40
C GLU A 142 29.47 -7.69 -32.17
N ASN A 143 29.66 -9.02 -32.19
CA ASN A 143 29.17 -9.88 -31.13
C ASN A 143 30.06 -9.78 -29.88
N ILE A 144 29.44 -9.51 -28.72
CA ILE A 144 30.18 -9.38 -27.46
C ILE A 144 31.02 -10.62 -27.12
N ALA A 145 30.54 -11.83 -27.44
CA ALA A 145 31.29 -13.07 -27.18
C ALA A 145 32.59 -13.13 -27.99
N PHE A 146 32.60 -12.58 -29.20
CA PHE A 146 33.79 -12.49 -30.04
C PHE A 146 34.79 -11.47 -29.51
N HIS A 147 34.35 -10.28 -29.12
CA HIS A 147 35.24 -9.30 -28.49
C HIS A 147 35.84 -9.83 -27.17
N LEU A 148 35.06 -10.56 -26.38
CA LEU A 148 35.54 -11.22 -25.16
C LEU A 148 36.56 -12.31 -25.46
N LEU A 149 36.39 -13.08 -26.55
CA LEU A 149 37.36 -14.07 -27.02
C LEU A 149 38.68 -13.40 -27.46
N LEU A 150 38.60 -12.28 -28.19
CA LEU A 150 39.79 -11.50 -28.57
C LEU A 150 40.54 -10.98 -27.34
N ASP A 151 39.83 -10.54 -26.30
CA ASP A 151 40.45 -10.10 -25.05
C ASP A 151 41.13 -11.25 -24.29
N ILE A 152 40.67 -12.50 -24.42
CA ILE A 152 41.37 -13.69 -23.92
C ILE A 152 42.68 -13.90 -24.70
N GLY A 153 42.64 -13.80 -26.03
CA GLY A 153 43.84 -13.87 -26.85
C GLY A 153 44.87 -12.82 -26.45
N LYS A 154 44.45 -11.55 -26.37
CA LYS A 154 45.30 -10.43 -25.89
C LYS A 154 45.84 -10.67 -24.49
N PHE A 155 45.06 -11.28 -23.60
CA PHE A 155 45.53 -11.62 -22.26
C PHE A 155 46.72 -12.59 -22.33
N TYR A 156 46.60 -13.69 -23.08
CA TYR A 156 47.67 -14.68 -23.18
C TYR A 156 48.90 -14.19 -23.96
N SER A 157 48.74 -13.24 -24.87
CA SER A 157 49.85 -12.62 -25.61
C SER A 157 50.62 -11.56 -24.82
N ASN A 158 50.13 -11.11 -23.66
CA ASN A 158 50.80 -10.10 -22.86
C ASN A 158 51.93 -10.69 -21.99
N SER A 159 52.94 -9.87 -21.68
CA SER A 159 54.02 -10.25 -20.75
C SER A 159 53.55 -10.30 -19.30
N THR A 160 52.48 -9.57 -18.95
CA THR A 160 51.94 -9.48 -17.59
C THR A 160 50.42 -9.61 -17.57
N VAL A 161 49.86 -10.11 -16.46
CA VAL A 161 48.41 -10.23 -16.25
C VAL A 161 47.65 -8.90 -16.18
N PHE A 162 48.37 -7.77 -16.12
CA PHE A 162 47.82 -6.41 -16.02
C PHE A 162 47.82 -5.65 -17.35
N GLY A 163 48.48 -6.16 -18.40
CA GLY A 163 48.71 -5.45 -19.66
C GLY A 163 47.53 -5.38 -20.63
N VAL A 164 46.40 -6.04 -20.33
CA VAL A 164 45.27 -6.10 -21.27
C VAL A 164 44.58 -4.75 -21.39
N ARG A 165 44.50 -4.25 -22.63
CA ARG A 165 43.67 -3.10 -23.01
C ARG A 165 42.32 -3.60 -23.51
N TYR A 166 41.26 -3.14 -22.85
CA TYR A 166 39.88 -3.52 -23.15
C TYR A 166 39.26 -2.56 -24.16
N SER A 167 38.45 -3.11 -25.07
CA SER A 167 37.56 -2.32 -25.92
C SER A 167 36.48 -1.62 -25.08
N LYS A 168 35.82 -0.60 -25.63
CA LYS A 168 34.72 0.09 -24.94
C LYS A 168 33.56 -0.87 -24.71
N GLU A 169 33.27 -1.69 -25.72
CA GLU A 169 32.19 -2.67 -25.78
C GLU A 169 32.35 -3.73 -24.68
N THR A 170 33.55 -4.30 -24.54
CA THR A 170 33.84 -5.29 -23.48
C THR A 170 33.85 -4.66 -22.09
N LEU A 171 34.31 -3.42 -21.97
CA LEU A 171 34.31 -2.69 -20.71
C LEU A 171 32.88 -2.37 -20.23
N ASP A 172 32.01 -1.88 -21.12
CA ASP A 172 30.60 -1.59 -20.81
C ASP A 172 29.82 -2.87 -20.46
N PHE A 173 30.11 -3.99 -21.13
CA PHE A 173 29.61 -5.30 -20.75
C PHE A 173 30.02 -5.67 -19.31
N TRP A 174 31.30 -5.58 -18.97
CA TRP A 174 31.77 -5.91 -17.61
C TRP A 174 31.24 -4.96 -16.54
N LEU A 175 31.03 -3.68 -16.85
CA LEU A 175 30.37 -2.73 -15.96
C LEU A 175 28.91 -3.14 -15.69
N THR A 176 28.20 -3.61 -16.71
CA THR A 176 26.83 -4.12 -16.59
C THR A 176 26.79 -5.38 -15.71
N ILE A 177 27.68 -6.34 -15.98
CA ILE A 177 27.82 -7.54 -15.15
C ILE A 177 28.14 -7.18 -13.69
N LYS A 178 29.03 -6.23 -13.43
CA LYS A 178 29.35 -5.77 -12.07
C LYS A 178 28.15 -5.09 -11.41
N LYS A 179 27.32 -4.33 -12.14
CA LYS A 179 26.11 -3.71 -11.59
C LYS A 179 25.07 -4.74 -11.16
N LEU A 180 24.81 -5.74 -12.02
CA LEU A 180 23.81 -6.78 -11.82
C LEU A 180 24.23 -7.83 -10.79
N PHE A 181 25.45 -8.36 -10.91
CA PHE A 181 25.93 -9.51 -10.16
C PHE A 181 26.99 -9.17 -9.11
N LYS A 182 27.31 -7.88 -8.96
CA LYS A 182 28.31 -7.35 -8.02
C LYS A 182 29.68 -8.01 -8.20
N GLY A 183 30.52 -7.97 -7.16
CA GLY A 183 31.85 -8.60 -7.20
C GLY A 183 31.79 -10.11 -7.41
N LYS A 184 30.72 -10.79 -6.97
CA LYS A 184 30.57 -12.25 -7.11
C LYS A 184 30.51 -12.68 -8.58
N GLY A 185 29.75 -11.95 -9.42
CA GLY A 185 29.71 -12.22 -10.86
C GLY A 185 31.06 -12.00 -11.53
N ILE A 186 31.74 -10.91 -11.19
CA ILE A 186 33.09 -10.61 -11.71
C ILE A 186 34.10 -11.70 -11.35
N ILE A 187 34.07 -12.21 -10.12
CA ILE A 187 34.94 -13.32 -9.67
C ILE A 187 34.61 -14.60 -10.46
N PHE A 188 33.33 -14.94 -10.60
CA PHE A 188 32.89 -16.13 -11.33
C PHE A 188 33.37 -16.12 -12.80
N PHE A 189 33.15 -15.01 -13.51
CA PHE A 189 33.54 -14.89 -14.92
C PHE A 189 35.05 -14.70 -15.14
N ARG A 190 35.79 -14.22 -14.15
CA ARG A 190 37.25 -14.07 -14.26
C ARG A 190 37.95 -15.42 -14.27
N GLY A 191 37.42 -16.41 -13.56
CA GLY A 191 38.11 -17.67 -13.32
C GLY A 191 39.36 -17.49 -12.45
N TYR A 192 40.24 -18.48 -12.47
CA TYR A 192 41.39 -18.54 -11.58
C TYR A 192 42.57 -17.72 -12.12
N LYS A 193 42.56 -16.42 -11.83
CA LYS A 193 43.78 -15.58 -11.80
C LYS A 193 44.41 -15.75 -10.43
N SER A 194 45.25 -16.79 -10.26
CA SER A 194 46.08 -17.12 -9.08
C SER A 194 45.71 -16.48 -7.73
N GLN A 195 45.35 -17.29 -6.73
CA GLN A 195 45.24 -16.84 -5.34
C GLN A 195 46.51 -16.11 -4.87
N GLY A 196 46.30 -15.01 -4.14
CA GLY A 196 47.36 -14.27 -3.49
C GLY A 196 48.14 -15.15 -2.53
N THR A 197 49.43 -15.24 -2.76
CA THR A 197 50.43 -15.41 -1.70
C THR A 197 51.23 -14.12 -1.71
N ASP A 198 51.24 -13.43 -0.57
CA ASP A 198 52.04 -12.24 -0.33
C ASP A 198 53.49 -12.50 -0.74
N GLY A 199 54.06 -11.58 -1.52
CA GLY A 199 55.47 -11.61 -1.92
C GLY A 199 55.73 -12.18 -3.30
N GLU A 200 55.99 -11.26 -4.24
CA GLU A 200 56.85 -11.42 -5.42
C GLU A 200 56.60 -12.60 -6.37
N LEU A 201 55.91 -12.31 -7.49
CA LEU A 201 56.39 -12.55 -8.86
C LEU A 201 55.33 -12.02 -9.85
N ILE A 202 55.76 -11.18 -10.80
CA ILE A 202 54.96 -10.83 -11.97
C ILE A 202 54.66 -12.15 -12.70
N ARG A 203 53.45 -12.70 -12.54
CA ARG A 203 53.08 -13.96 -13.21
C ARG A 203 52.80 -13.71 -14.67
N ARG A 204 53.25 -14.63 -15.52
CA ARG A 204 52.96 -14.60 -16.95
C ARG A 204 51.52 -15.07 -17.18
N PRO A 205 50.76 -14.46 -18.10
CA PRO A 205 49.40 -14.87 -18.42
C PRO A 205 49.24 -16.36 -18.75
N ILE A 206 50.26 -17.00 -19.35
CA ILE A 206 50.29 -18.42 -19.68
C ILE A 206 50.07 -19.33 -18.45
N ASP A 207 50.42 -18.87 -17.25
CA ASP A 207 50.28 -19.63 -16.00
C ASP A 207 48.88 -19.50 -15.37
N CYS A 208 47.99 -18.71 -15.98
CA CYS A 208 46.64 -18.43 -15.47
C CYS A 208 45.57 -19.29 -16.16
N LYS A 209 44.55 -19.70 -15.39
CA LYS A 209 43.37 -20.41 -15.89
C LYS A 209 42.15 -19.50 -15.81
N ILE A 210 42.06 -18.56 -16.75
CA ILE A 210 40.96 -17.61 -16.83
C ILE A 210 39.79 -18.18 -17.63
N ASN A 211 38.56 -17.79 -17.28
CA ASN A 211 37.39 -18.05 -18.13
C ASN A 211 37.24 -16.91 -19.14
N PHE A 212 37.37 -15.67 -18.66
CA PHE A 212 37.42 -14.46 -19.49
C PHE A 212 38.49 -13.50 -18.97
N ALA A 213 39.01 -12.66 -19.86
CA ALA A 213 39.89 -11.56 -19.49
C ALA A 213 39.05 -10.44 -18.84
N VAL A 214 38.72 -10.58 -17.56
CA VAL A 214 37.93 -9.57 -16.86
C VAL A 214 38.82 -8.43 -16.35
N PRO A 215 38.45 -7.15 -16.56
CA PRO A 215 39.17 -6.00 -16.04
C PRO A 215 39.32 -6.05 -14.51
N SER A 216 40.36 -5.39 -13.99
CA SER A 216 40.58 -5.30 -12.55
C SER A 216 39.48 -4.46 -11.87
N ASP A 217 39.26 -4.68 -10.58
CA ASP A 217 38.28 -3.90 -9.84
C ASP A 217 38.59 -2.41 -9.83
N THR A 218 39.86 -2.05 -9.86
CA THR A 218 40.34 -0.66 -10.00
C THR A 218 39.92 -0.05 -11.31
N ILE A 219 40.08 -0.77 -12.43
CA ILE A 219 39.63 -0.29 -13.76
C ILE A 219 38.12 -0.14 -13.76
N LEU A 220 37.38 -1.17 -13.34
CA LEU A 220 35.91 -1.12 -13.30
C LEU A 220 35.38 -0.02 -12.37
N ALA A 221 36.04 0.25 -11.23
CA ALA A 221 35.65 1.32 -10.32
C ALA A 221 35.90 2.71 -10.92
N ARG A 222 37.06 2.92 -11.55
CA ARG A 222 37.38 4.17 -12.24
C ARG A 222 36.39 4.47 -13.37
N GLU A 223 36.04 3.47 -14.15
CA GLU A 223 35.09 3.62 -15.25
C GLU A 223 33.65 3.78 -14.74
N SER A 224 33.27 3.07 -13.68
CA SER A 224 31.98 3.27 -13.00
C SER A 224 31.82 4.70 -12.48
N ALA A 225 32.89 5.30 -11.94
CA ALA A 225 32.85 6.65 -11.38
C ALA A 225 32.46 7.72 -12.40
N LYS A 226 32.77 7.51 -13.70
CA LYS A 226 32.34 8.41 -14.79
C LYS A 226 30.82 8.49 -14.94
N TYR A 227 30.11 7.40 -14.59
CA TYR A 227 28.65 7.31 -14.61
C TYR A 227 27.98 7.72 -13.29
N ILE A 228 28.77 8.03 -12.25
CA ILE A 228 28.30 8.43 -10.90
C ILE A 228 28.39 9.97 -10.73
N ALA A 229 29.09 10.68 -11.62
CA ALA A 229 29.13 12.14 -11.62
C ALA A 229 27.70 12.72 -11.68
N GLY A 230 27.28 13.39 -10.59
CA GLY A 230 25.94 13.95 -10.41
C GLY A 230 25.10 13.31 -9.29
N THR A 231 25.47 12.15 -8.74
CA THR A 231 24.68 11.52 -7.66
C THR A 231 24.89 12.12 -6.28
N GLU A 232 25.94 12.90 -6.05
CA GLU A 232 26.27 13.48 -4.74
C GLU A 232 25.60 14.82 -4.45
N THR A 233 25.22 15.57 -5.48
CA THR A 233 24.49 16.85 -5.36
C THR A 233 22.98 16.63 -5.57
N PRO A 234 22.09 17.34 -4.85
CA PRO A 234 20.67 17.40 -5.21
C PRO A 234 20.52 17.96 -6.62
N GLY A 235 19.69 17.35 -7.46
CA GLY A 235 19.53 17.78 -8.86
C GLY A 235 18.80 16.75 -9.72
N ILE A 236 18.13 17.23 -10.75
CA ILE A 236 17.41 16.40 -11.72
C ILE A 236 18.43 15.63 -12.55
N MET A 237 18.33 14.30 -12.57
CA MET A 237 19.14 13.47 -13.46
C MET A 237 18.46 13.40 -14.84
N GLU A 238 18.88 14.25 -15.78
CA GLU A 238 18.29 14.36 -17.13
C GLU A 238 18.31 13.03 -17.89
N LEU A 239 19.44 12.30 -17.85
CA LEU A 239 19.60 11.02 -18.57
C LEU A 239 18.58 9.94 -18.17
N PRO A 240 18.35 9.64 -16.87
CA PRO A 240 17.24 8.81 -16.43
C PRO A 240 15.87 9.32 -16.87
N LEU A 241 15.66 10.65 -16.86
CA LEU A 241 14.41 11.27 -17.28
C LEU A 241 14.13 11.03 -18.76
N ASP A 242 15.11 11.23 -19.62
CA ASP A 242 15.01 11.01 -21.06
C ASP A 242 14.80 9.52 -21.37
N ALA A 243 15.55 8.63 -20.73
CA ALA A 243 15.38 7.18 -20.89
C ALA A 243 13.97 6.73 -20.46
N TYR A 244 13.45 7.33 -19.39
CA TYR A 244 12.12 7.04 -18.87
C TYR A 244 11.00 7.60 -19.76
N ALA A 245 11.12 8.86 -20.19
CA ALA A 245 10.18 9.53 -21.09
C ALA A 245 10.05 8.79 -22.42
N ASN A 246 11.15 8.22 -22.92
CA ASN A 246 11.15 7.40 -24.12
C ASN A 246 10.44 6.05 -23.95
N THR A 247 10.47 5.45 -22.75
CA THR A 247 9.87 4.13 -22.47
C THR A 247 8.43 4.19 -21.96
N HIS A 248 8.00 5.31 -21.35
CA HIS A 248 6.69 5.45 -20.69
C HIS A 248 5.90 6.65 -21.24
N LYS A 249 5.87 6.81 -22.58
CA LYS A 249 5.16 7.92 -23.25
C LYS A 249 3.68 7.98 -22.83
N GLY A 250 3.24 9.18 -22.44
CA GLY A 250 1.83 9.46 -22.08
C GLY A 250 1.41 9.03 -20.67
N GLN A 251 2.34 8.59 -19.83
CA GLN A 251 2.06 8.29 -18.42
C GLN A 251 2.54 9.43 -17.52
N ASP A 252 1.73 9.81 -16.54
CA ASP A 252 2.16 10.71 -15.47
C ASP A 252 3.29 10.07 -14.68
N VAL A 253 4.29 10.86 -14.28
CA VAL A 253 5.47 10.37 -13.57
C VAL A 253 5.72 11.21 -12.33
N LYS A 254 6.10 10.55 -11.24
CA LYS A 254 6.60 11.21 -10.02
C LYS A 254 8.11 11.24 -10.04
N LEU A 255 8.67 12.42 -9.81
CA LEU A 255 10.10 12.61 -9.53
C LEU A 255 10.26 12.88 -8.04
N SER A 256 11.18 12.18 -7.38
CA SER A 256 11.53 12.49 -5.99
C SER A 256 12.10 13.91 -5.87
N ILE A 257 11.95 14.53 -4.71
CA ILE A 257 12.39 15.90 -4.45
C ILE A 257 13.89 16.13 -4.69
N ASP A 258 14.70 15.07 -4.58
CA ASP A 258 16.14 15.11 -4.86
C ASP A 258 16.48 14.92 -6.35
N GLY A 259 15.47 14.72 -7.21
CA GLY A 259 15.58 14.59 -8.66
C GLY A 259 16.05 13.23 -9.15
N LYS A 260 16.07 12.21 -8.29
CA LYS A 260 16.82 10.96 -8.53
C LYS A 260 15.98 9.70 -8.74
N LYS A 261 14.73 9.71 -8.28
CA LYS A 261 13.84 8.55 -8.37
C LYS A 261 12.62 8.91 -9.19
N LEU A 262 12.40 8.16 -10.27
CA LEU A 262 11.21 8.22 -11.11
C LEU A 262 10.28 7.06 -10.77
N ALA A 263 8.98 7.33 -10.63
CA ALA A 263 7.95 6.32 -10.43
C ALA A 263 6.71 6.61 -11.29
N VAL A 264 6.07 5.58 -11.85
CA VAL A 264 4.86 5.73 -12.67
C VAL A 264 3.68 6.15 -11.80
N GLY A 265 2.94 7.16 -12.26
CA GLY A 265 1.61 7.54 -11.80
C GLY A 265 1.62 8.53 -10.65
N LEU A 266 0.74 9.54 -10.72
CA LEU A 266 0.27 10.26 -9.55
C LEU A 266 -0.50 9.27 -8.66
N GLY A 267 -0.16 9.19 -7.39
CA GLY A 267 -0.75 8.20 -6.49
C GLY A 267 -2.25 8.44 -6.43
N LYS A 268 -3.07 7.40 -6.64
CA LYS A 268 -4.54 7.51 -6.57
C LYS A 268 -5.06 7.97 -5.19
N LEU A 269 -4.19 8.05 -4.18
CA LEU A 269 -4.47 8.48 -2.82
C LEU A 269 -3.31 9.37 -2.38
N GLY A 270 -3.60 10.61 -1.99
CA GLY A 270 -2.64 11.66 -1.62
C GLY A 270 -1.87 11.41 -0.33
N ASP A 271 -1.45 10.17 -0.05
CA ASP A 271 -0.72 9.79 1.18
C ASP A 271 0.74 10.28 1.16
N GLU A 272 1.16 10.86 0.04
CA GLU A 272 2.43 11.55 -0.16
C GLU A 272 2.12 13.03 -0.39
N ASP A 273 2.84 13.91 0.30
CA ASP A 273 2.72 15.36 0.11
C ASP A 273 3.29 15.70 -1.27
N MET A 274 2.40 16.01 -2.20
CA MET A 274 2.72 16.49 -3.55
C MET A 274 2.56 18.00 -3.65
N CYS A 275 2.60 18.73 -2.52
CA CYS A 275 2.51 20.19 -2.47
C CYS A 275 1.27 20.76 -3.19
N GLY A 276 0.12 20.08 -3.08
CA GLY A 276 -1.14 20.53 -3.67
C GLY A 276 -1.44 19.99 -5.08
N PHE A 277 -0.56 19.14 -5.63
CA PHE A 277 -0.81 18.43 -6.90
C PHE A 277 -1.43 17.03 -6.70
N GLU A 278 -1.83 16.66 -5.47
CA GLU A 278 -2.58 15.43 -5.22
C GLU A 278 -4.02 15.50 -5.78
N SER A 279 -4.63 14.34 -6.01
CA SER A 279 -6.08 14.27 -6.22
C SER A 279 -6.81 14.68 -4.94
N PRO A 280 -7.85 15.54 -5.03
CA PRO A 280 -8.55 16.04 -3.86
C PRO A 280 -9.30 14.94 -3.08
N PRO A 281 -9.42 15.06 -1.74
CA PRO A 281 -8.81 16.11 -0.93
C PRO A 281 -7.30 15.89 -0.74
N ALA A 282 -6.53 16.99 -0.82
CA ALA A 282 -5.06 16.97 -0.70
C ALA A 282 -4.61 16.54 0.71
N LEU A 283 -3.34 16.15 0.89
CA LEU A 283 -2.85 15.67 2.19
C LEU A 283 -3.05 16.69 3.32
N GLN A 284 -2.77 17.96 3.03
CA GLN A 284 -2.90 19.05 4.01
C GLN A 284 -4.36 19.31 4.37
N GLU A 285 -5.28 19.24 3.40
CA GLU A 285 -6.72 19.34 3.64
C GLU A 285 -7.19 18.19 4.54
N ARG A 286 -6.75 16.95 4.27
CA ARG A 286 -7.08 15.80 5.12
C ARG A 286 -6.53 15.95 6.54
N LYS A 287 -5.31 16.47 6.69
CA LYS A 287 -4.72 16.76 8.03
C LYS A 287 -5.50 17.84 8.77
N ALA A 288 -5.85 18.92 8.09
CA ALA A 288 -6.64 20.02 8.67
C ALA A 288 -8.03 19.53 9.10
N ARG A 289 -8.68 18.71 8.27
CA ARG A 289 -9.96 18.07 8.58
C ARG A 289 -9.86 17.19 9.82
N ILE A 290 -8.86 16.29 9.88
CA ILE A 290 -8.62 15.43 11.06
C ILE A 290 -8.36 16.27 12.33
N ALA A 291 -7.59 17.36 12.21
CA ALA A 291 -7.33 18.23 13.35
C ALA A 291 -8.61 18.94 13.85
N ALA A 292 -9.54 19.28 12.94
CA ALA A 292 -10.85 19.83 13.32
C ALA A 292 -11.75 18.76 13.95
N GLU A 293 -11.82 17.55 13.38
CA GLU A 293 -12.55 16.41 13.94
C GLU A 293 -12.08 16.10 15.37
N ILE A 294 -10.76 16.07 15.61
CA ILE A 294 -10.20 15.83 16.96
C ILE A 294 -10.63 16.90 17.95
N ARG A 295 -10.55 18.19 17.58
CA ARG A 295 -10.97 19.29 18.45
C ARG A 295 -12.45 19.16 18.82
N ASN A 296 -13.32 18.88 17.85
CA ASN A 296 -14.75 18.70 18.10
C ASN A 296 -14.99 17.53 19.08
N ILE A 297 -14.29 16.41 18.89
CA ILE A 297 -14.42 15.25 19.79
C ILE A 297 -13.92 15.59 21.20
N GLU A 298 -12.82 16.33 21.33
CA GLU A 298 -12.28 16.76 22.63
C GLU A 298 -13.23 17.71 23.36
N GLU A 299 -13.81 18.68 22.67
CA GLU A 299 -14.81 19.61 23.23
C GLU A 299 -16.05 18.88 23.75
N ILE A 300 -16.56 17.92 22.97
CA ILE A 300 -17.72 17.12 23.39
C ILE A 300 -17.35 16.21 24.54
N LYS A 301 -16.17 15.59 24.51
CA LYS A 301 -15.70 14.75 25.61
C LYS A 301 -15.68 15.54 26.91
N GLU A 302 -15.12 16.75 26.90
CA GLU A 302 -15.12 17.61 28.09
C GLU A 302 -16.53 18.01 28.54
N ALA A 303 -17.45 18.27 27.61
CA ALA A 303 -18.85 18.56 27.93
C ALA A 303 -19.55 17.33 28.54
N THR A 304 -19.31 16.13 28.00
CA THR A 304 -19.89 14.88 28.50
C THR A 304 -19.24 14.42 29.80
N ASP A 305 -17.93 14.63 30.02
CA ASP A 305 -17.26 14.24 31.27
C ASP A 305 -17.73 15.10 32.46
N LYS A 306 -18.18 16.34 32.20
CA LYS A 306 -18.83 17.20 33.22
C LYS A 306 -20.24 16.72 33.56
N MET A 307 -20.91 16.03 32.63
CA MET A 307 -22.16 15.34 32.87
C MET A 307 -21.86 13.95 33.42
N SER A 308 -21.72 13.84 34.74
CA SER A 308 -21.55 12.53 35.40
C SER A 308 -22.51 11.49 34.80
N LEU A 309 -21.99 10.34 34.35
CA LEU A 309 -22.81 9.21 33.90
C LEU A 309 -23.76 8.72 35.01
N ASP A 310 -23.42 8.99 36.27
CA ASP A 310 -24.25 8.70 37.45
C ASP A 310 -25.27 9.83 37.76
N GLY A 311 -25.20 10.96 37.04
CA GLY A 311 -26.04 12.16 37.22
C GLY A 311 -27.03 12.44 36.09
N LEU A 312 -27.28 11.46 35.20
CA LEU A 312 -28.25 11.60 34.10
C LEU A 312 -29.71 11.79 34.58
N GLU A 313 -29.99 11.61 35.88
CA GLU A 313 -31.27 11.97 36.51
C GLU A 313 -31.49 13.49 36.62
N GLU A 314 -30.46 14.32 36.43
CA GLU A 314 -30.56 15.79 36.47
C GLU A 314 -30.72 16.45 35.08
N LEU A 315 -30.85 15.67 34.00
CA LEU A 315 -31.02 16.19 32.63
C LEU A 315 -32.26 17.10 32.49
N ASP A 316 -33.31 16.84 33.28
CA ASP A 316 -34.54 17.64 33.33
C ASP A 316 -34.31 19.09 33.80
N SER A 317 -33.16 19.38 34.42
CA SER A 317 -32.78 20.73 34.87
C SER A 317 -32.13 21.59 33.78
N ILE A 318 -31.72 20.98 32.65
CA ILE A 318 -31.11 21.67 31.52
C ILE A 318 -32.23 22.19 30.61
N GLN A 319 -32.10 23.43 30.11
CA GLN A 319 -33.09 23.98 29.18
C GLN A 319 -33.13 23.13 27.89
N GLN A 320 -34.33 22.88 27.36
CA GLN A 320 -34.54 22.08 26.13
C GLN A 320 -33.64 22.53 24.96
N VAL A 321 -33.40 23.84 24.83
CA VAL A 321 -32.54 24.42 23.79
C VAL A 321 -31.09 23.95 23.93
N ASP A 322 -30.57 23.84 25.16
CA ASP A 322 -29.21 23.37 25.41
C ASP A 322 -29.09 21.86 25.14
N GLN A 323 -30.15 21.08 25.41
CA GLN A 323 -30.20 19.66 25.09
C GLN A 323 -30.16 19.40 23.57
N ASP A 324 -30.88 20.19 22.77
CA ASP A 324 -30.91 20.05 21.31
C ASP A 324 -29.55 20.42 20.68
N ILE A 325 -28.90 21.47 21.17
CA ILE A 325 -27.54 21.87 20.76
C ILE A 325 -26.55 20.75 21.09
N MET A 326 -26.62 20.21 22.31
CA MET A 326 -25.74 19.13 22.75
C MET A 326 -25.95 17.86 21.93
N LYS A 327 -27.21 17.44 21.73
CA LYS A 327 -27.58 16.29 20.90
C LYS A 327 -27.00 16.43 19.48
N THR A 328 -27.16 17.60 18.88
CA THR A 328 -26.63 17.89 17.54
C THR A 328 -25.11 17.74 17.50
N ALA A 329 -24.40 18.31 18.47
CA ALA A 329 -22.96 18.16 18.58
C ALA A 329 -22.54 16.69 18.72
N ILE A 330 -23.19 15.94 19.61
CA ILE A 330 -22.87 14.52 19.84
C ILE A 330 -23.09 13.70 18.56
N LEU A 331 -24.19 13.93 17.84
CA LEU A 331 -24.47 13.24 16.57
C LEU A 331 -23.43 13.55 15.48
N ILE A 332 -22.93 14.79 15.42
CA ILE A 332 -21.81 15.16 14.54
C ILE A 332 -20.56 14.35 14.91
N SER A 333 -20.22 14.25 16.19
CA SER A 333 -19.05 13.46 16.63
C SER A 333 -19.21 11.96 16.40
N ILE A 334 -20.42 11.39 16.58
CA ILE A 334 -20.70 10.01 16.19
C ILE A 334 -20.47 9.82 14.69
N THR A 335 -20.89 10.79 13.87
CA THR A 335 -20.71 10.77 12.41
C THR A 335 -19.22 10.82 12.03
N ASP A 336 -18.45 11.73 12.63
CA ASP A 336 -17.01 11.86 12.39
C ASP A 336 -16.25 10.57 12.78
N MET A 337 -16.53 10.03 13.95
CA MET A 337 -15.95 8.75 14.39
C MET A 337 -16.35 7.58 13.48
N SER A 338 -17.61 7.54 13.02
CA SER A 338 -18.11 6.50 12.11
C SER A 338 -17.42 6.58 10.74
N ASN A 339 -17.23 7.79 10.22
CA ASN A 339 -16.44 8.04 9.00
C ASN A 339 -14.99 7.59 9.18
N ARG A 340 -14.41 7.81 10.36
CA ARG A 340 -13.04 7.38 10.65
C ARG A 340 -12.92 5.86 10.75
N ILE A 341 -13.90 5.19 11.35
CA ILE A 341 -13.99 3.72 11.38
C ILE A 341 -14.03 3.15 9.95
N ARG A 342 -14.83 3.77 9.06
CA ARG A 342 -14.87 3.40 7.63
C ARG A 342 -13.50 3.49 6.98
N GLU A 343 -12.85 4.65 7.07
CA GLU A 343 -11.53 4.88 6.47
C GLU A 343 -10.48 3.88 6.99
N LEU A 344 -10.48 3.62 8.30
CA LEU A 344 -9.56 2.65 8.91
C LEU A 344 -9.83 1.22 8.42
N ARG A 345 -11.08 0.81 8.25
CA ARG A 345 -11.44 -0.51 7.71
C ARG A 345 -11.03 -0.68 6.27
N GLU A 346 -11.28 0.32 5.42
CA GLU A 346 -10.79 0.32 4.04
C GLU A 346 -9.26 0.22 3.98
N LEU A 347 -8.58 0.94 4.87
CA LEU A 347 -7.13 0.90 4.99
C LEU A 347 -6.63 -0.49 5.45
N VAL A 348 -7.32 -1.12 6.39
CA VAL A 348 -7.02 -2.49 6.83
C VAL A 348 -7.15 -3.47 5.66
N VAL A 349 -8.22 -3.39 4.85
CA VAL A 349 -8.40 -4.23 3.66
C VAL A 349 -7.25 -4.04 2.68
N LYS A 350 -6.91 -2.78 2.32
CA LYS A 350 -5.79 -2.48 1.43
C LYS A 350 -4.46 -3.05 1.95
N LYS A 351 -4.19 -2.89 3.25
CA LYS A 351 -2.98 -3.44 3.91
C LYS A 351 -2.98 -4.96 3.96
N LYS A 352 -4.13 -5.62 4.17
CA LYS A 352 -4.25 -7.08 4.12
C LYS A 352 -3.94 -7.62 2.73
N ILE A 353 -4.43 -6.97 1.67
CA ILE A 353 -4.11 -7.32 0.28
C ILE A 353 -2.60 -7.16 0.02
N ALA A 354 -2.01 -6.02 0.40
CA ALA A 354 -0.57 -5.78 0.24
C ALA A 354 0.28 -6.81 1.01
N LEU A 355 -0.11 -7.12 2.25
CA LEU A 355 0.52 -8.15 3.08
C LEU A 355 0.41 -9.54 2.43
N GLY A 356 -0.76 -9.92 1.91
CA GLY A 356 -0.96 -11.18 1.20
C GLY A 356 -0.06 -11.29 -0.04
N ASN A 357 0.10 -10.20 -0.79
CA ASN A 357 1.01 -10.17 -1.93
C ASN A 357 2.48 -10.31 -1.54
N LEU A 358 2.91 -9.68 -0.43
CA LEU A 358 4.27 -9.82 0.09
C LEU A 358 4.53 -11.25 0.60
N LEU A 359 3.57 -11.85 1.30
CA LEU A 359 3.71 -13.21 1.83
C LEU A 359 3.83 -14.25 0.70
N LYS A 360 3.14 -14.04 -0.43
CA LYS A 360 3.28 -14.90 -1.62
C LYS A 360 4.67 -14.85 -2.26
N GLN A 361 5.47 -13.81 -2.00
CA GLN A 361 6.84 -13.66 -2.51
C GLN A 361 7.90 -14.31 -1.61
N VAL A 362 7.50 -14.86 -0.46
CA VAL A 362 8.40 -15.46 0.51
C VAL A 362 8.33 -16.99 0.41
N GLU A 363 9.47 -17.62 0.18
CA GLU A 363 9.65 -19.06 0.41
C GLU A 363 10.07 -19.30 1.87
N GLY A 364 9.28 -20.07 2.63
CA GLY A 364 9.58 -20.41 4.03
C GLY A 364 9.16 -19.34 5.05
N ASP A 365 9.90 -19.24 6.18
CA ASP A 365 9.58 -18.27 7.23
C ASP A 365 9.83 -16.83 6.76
N TRP A 366 8.75 -16.05 6.70
CA TRP A 366 8.81 -14.65 6.29
C TRP A 366 9.76 -13.79 7.13
N LYS A 367 10.03 -14.17 8.39
CA LYS A 367 10.93 -13.43 9.28
C LYS A 367 12.37 -13.42 8.81
N THR A 368 12.80 -14.42 8.04
CA THR A 368 14.17 -14.51 7.50
C THR A 368 14.29 -13.88 6.11
N SER A 369 13.18 -13.44 5.52
CA SER A 369 13.15 -12.88 4.18
C SER A 369 13.62 -11.43 4.13
N LYS A 370 14.05 -10.99 2.94
CA LYS A 370 14.42 -9.59 2.68
C LYS A 370 13.24 -8.62 2.83
N VAL A 371 12.01 -9.11 2.74
CA VAL A 371 10.78 -8.32 2.89
C VAL A 371 10.22 -8.35 4.32
N ALA A 372 10.91 -9.00 5.27
CA ALA A 372 10.48 -9.10 6.66
C ALA A 372 10.14 -7.74 7.32
N PRO A 373 10.91 -6.65 7.12
CA PRO A 373 10.56 -5.34 7.68
C PRO A 373 9.22 -4.80 7.16
N ALA A 374 8.95 -4.98 5.87
CA ALA A 374 7.69 -4.55 5.25
C ALA A 374 6.51 -5.38 5.76
N ILE A 375 6.66 -6.71 5.84
CA ILE A 375 5.65 -7.61 6.39
C ILE A 375 5.34 -7.26 7.85
N SER A 376 6.37 -7.03 8.67
CA SER A 376 6.22 -6.61 10.06
C SER A 376 5.49 -5.26 10.16
N PHE A 377 5.87 -4.28 9.34
CA PHE A 377 5.20 -2.98 9.28
C PHE A 377 3.70 -3.12 8.98
N TYR A 378 3.32 -3.88 7.94
CA TYR A 378 1.92 -4.06 7.58
C TYR A 378 1.13 -4.78 8.68
N LYS A 379 1.70 -5.83 9.29
CA LYS A 379 1.09 -6.53 10.44
C LYS A 379 0.83 -5.57 11.60
N THR A 380 1.83 -4.80 12.02
CA THR A 380 1.69 -3.83 13.12
C THR A 380 0.64 -2.77 12.78
N LYS A 381 0.65 -2.25 11.55
CA LYS A 381 -0.32 -1.23 11.12
C LYS A 381 -1.75 -1.76 11.05
N ILE A 382 -1.97 -3.02 10.67
CA ILE A 382 -3.28 -3.67 10.71
C ILE A 382 -3.76 -3.77 12.15
N VAL A 383 -2.95 -4.32 13.05
CA VAL A 383 -3.28 -4.48 14.48
C VAL A 383 -3.63 -3.13 15.12
N HIS A 384 -2.80 -2.11 14.90
CA HIS A 384 -3.05 -0.78 15.45
C HIS A 384 -4.35 -0.17 14.91
N SER A 385 -4.62 -0.29 13.60
CA SER A 385 -5.87 0.22 13.01
C SER A 385 -7.10 -0.49 13.59
N GLN A 386 -7.02 -1.81 13.80
CA GLN A 386 -8.09 -2.59 14.42
C GLN A 386 -8.32 -2.21 15.90
N ALA A 387 -7.25 -1.97 16.66
CA ALA A 387 -7.37 -1.48 18.03
C ALA A 387 -8.07 -0.12 18.09
N THR A 388 -7.67 0.83 17.23
CA THR A 388 -8.33 2.13 17.13
C THR A 388 -9.79 2.02 16.71
N ILE A 389 -10.14 1.13 15.76
CA ILE A 389 -11.54 0.88 15.40
C ILE A 389 -12.35 0.44 16.63
N LYS A 390 -11.81 -0.48 17.44
CA LYS A 390 -12.49 -0.96 18.65
C LYS A 390 -12.72 0.17 19.67
N GLU A 391 -11.74 1.04 19.87
CA GLU A 391 -11.85 2.21 20.77
C GLU A 391 -12.91 3.21 20.27
N LEU A 392 -12.93 3.50 18.98
CA LEU A 392 -13.92 4.39 18.37
C LEU A 392 -15.33 3.80 18.45
N LEU A 393 -15.50 2.50 18.21
CA LEU A 393 -16.80 1.81 18.36
C LEU A 393 -17.30 1.91 19.80
N GLY A 394 -16.43 1.71 20.80
CA GLY A 394 -16.79 1.87 22.20
C GLY A 394 -17.17 3.31 22.57
N SER A 395 -16.57 4.29 21.91
CA SER A 395 -16.90 5.71 22.10
C SER A 395 -18.25 6.07 21.47
N VAL A 396 -18.50 5.60 20.24
CA VAL A 396 -19.79 5.74 19.56
C VAL A 396 -20.92 5.13 20.39
N ASP A 397 -20.69 3.96 21.00
CA ASP A 397 -21.69 3.29 21.82
C ASP A 397 -22.08 4.09 23.07
N LYS A 398 -21.11 4.72 23.74
CA LYS A 398 -21.36 5.60 24.89
C LYS A 398 -22.10 6.87 24.48
N LEU A 399 -21.67 7.51 23.39
CA LEU A 399 -22.34 8.72 22.89
C LEU A 399 -23.77 8.42 22.42
N GLY A 400 -23.99 7.25 21.80
CA GLY A 400 -25.32 6.78 21.42
C GLY A 400 -26.24 6.67 22.65
N TYR A 401 -25.76 6.09 23.75
CA TYR A 401 -26.53 6.04 24.99
C TYR A 401 -26.93 7.43 25.50
N ILE A 402 -26.00 8.39 25.50
CA ILE A 402 -26.29 9.77 25.93
C ILE A 402 -27.39 10.40 25.05
N VAL A 403 -27.30 10.24 23.72
CA VAL A 403 -28.35 10.74 22.81
C VAL A 403 -29.69 10.06 23.08
N ALA A 404 -29.71 8.76 23.34
CA ALA A 404 -30.93 8.04 23.70
C ALA A 404 -31.53 8.57 25.01
N CYS A 405 -30.71 8.88 26.02
CA CYS A 405 -31.16 9.53 27.25
C CYS A 405 -31.78 10.92 26.98
N ILE A 406 -31.13 11.75 26.17
CA ILE A 406 -31.67 13.07 25.76
C ILE A 406 -33.00 12.90 25.01
N ASN A 407 -33.15 11.84 24.21
CA ASN A 407 -34.40 11.52 23.51
C ASN A 407 -35.49 10.90 24.41
N GLY A 408 -35.22 10.64 25.70
CA GLY A 408 -36.14 9.91 26.59
C GLY A 408 -36.26 8.40 26.31
N THR A 409 -35.46 7.86 25.40
CA THR A 409 -35.45 6.46 24.97
C THR A 409 -34.27 5.67 25.56
N GLY A 410 -33.53 6.24 26.52
CA GLY A 410 -32.36 5.62 27.15
C GLY A 410 -32.63 4.25 27.78
N HIS A 411 -33.85 4.00 28.25
CA HIS A 411 -34.28 2.70 28.79
C HIS A 411 -34.34 1.57 27.74
N GLN A 412 -34.44 1.92 26.45
CA GLN A 412 -34.36 0.97 25.34
C GLN A 412 -32.90 0.70 24.94
N TYR A 413 -31.99 1.64 25.23
CA TYR A 413 -30.61 1.56 24.79
C TYR A 413 -29.79 0.56 25.62
N ILE A 414 -29.13 -0.39 24.95
CA ILE A 414 -28.27 -1.38 25.63
C ILE A 414 -26.80 -1.08 25.30
N ILE A 415 -26.01 -0.72 26.31
CA ILE A 415 -24.55 -0.49 26.17
C ILE A 415 -23.80 -1.83 26.04
N GLY A 416 -22.75 -1.84 25.25
CA GLY A 416 -21.83 -2.96 25.04
C GLY A 416 -22.06 -3.67 23.70
N SER A 417 -21.00 -4.31 23.19
CA SER A 417 -21.03 -5.06 21.93
C SER A 417 -21.33 -6.55 22.11
N GLN A 418 -21.39 -7.05 23.35
CA GLN A 418 -21.69 -8.46 23.68
C GLN A 418 -22.96 -8.62 24.52
N SER A 419 -23.73 -7.53 24.66
CA SER A 419 -24.93 -7.53 25.48
C SER A 419 -26.06 -8.24 24.74
N VAL A 420 -26.75 -9.15 25.44
CA VAL A 420 -27.89 -9.88 24.89
C VAL A 420 -29.12 -8.98 24.93
N VAL A 421 -29.70 -8.71 23.76
CA VAL A 421 -30.94 -7.95 23.65
C VAL A 421 -32.12 -8.90 23.82
N ASN A 422 -32.89 -8.74 24.90
CA ASN A 422 -34.17 -9.43 25.02
C ASN A 422 -35.26 -8.61 24.33
N LEU A 423 -35.63 -9.02 23.11
CA LEU A 423 -36.63 -8.33 22.30
C LEU A 423 -38.00 -8.22 22.99
N ASN A 424 -38.36 -9.16 23.87
CA ASN A 424 -39.63 -9.10 24.60
C ASN A 424 -39.70 -7.96 25.63
N HIS A 425 -38.54 -7.38 26.00
CA HIS A 425 -38.47 -6.24 26.91
C HIS A 425 -38.31 -4.90 26.18
N GLN A 426 -38.19 -4.92 24.85
CA GLN A 426 -38.02 -3.71 24.04
C GLN A 426 -39.39 -3.14 23.69
N THR A 427 -39.72 -1.96 24.24
CA THR A 427 -41.02 -1.30 24.05
C THR A 427 -41.23 -0.76 22.64
N ASN A 428 -40.14 -0.63 21.86
CA ASN A 428 -40.13 -0.21 20.46
C ASN A 428 -40.05 -1.39 19.47
N TYR A 429 -40.49 -2.59 19.87
CA TYR A 429 -40.54 -3.78 19.02
C TYR A 429 -41.95 -4.41 18.99
N ILE A 430 -42.51 -4.55 17.79
CA ILE A 430 -43.77 -5.24 17.51
C ILE A 430 -43.46 -6.47 16.65
N CYS A 431 -43.63 -7.65 17.25
CA CYS A 431 -43.45 -8.93 16.57
C CYS A 431 -44.70 -9.36 15.81
N LEU A 432 -44.53 -9.85 14.58
CA LEU A 432 -45.60 -10.47 13.83
C LEU A 432 -45.79 -11.90 14.34
N LYS A 433 -47.01 -12.21 14.79
CA LYS A 433 -47.37 -13.54 15.30
C LYS A 433 -47.50 -14.54 14.15
N SER A 434 -47.17 -15.80 14.40
CA SER A 434 -47.46 -16.89 13.48
C SER A 434 -48.97 -17.00 13.22
N LEU A 435 -49.34 -17.34 12.00
CA LEU A 435 -50.73 -17.55 11.61
C LEU A 435 -51.30 -18.78 12.33
N SER A 436 -52.60 -18.75 12.64
CA SER A 436 -53.35 -19.95 13.03
C SER A 436 -53.53 -20.86 11.82
N GLU A 437 -53.61 -22.18 12.03
CA GLU A 437 -53.72 -23.21 10.99
C GLU A 437 -54.91 -22.99 10.01
N ASP A 438 -55.91 -22.20 10.40
CA ASP A 438 -57.13 -21.95 9.62
C ASP A 438 -57.03 -20.84 8.55
N ILE A 439 -55.89 -20.15 8.40
CA ILE A 439 -55.75 -19.01 7.47
C ILE A 439 -55.30 -19.48 6.09
N ILE A 440 -56.14 -19.23 5.07
CA ILE A 440 -55.82 -19.52 3.68
C ILE A 440 -54.73 -18.54 3.19
N VAL A 441 -53.61 -19.10 2.71
CA VAL A 441 -52.52 -18.35 2.08
C VAL A 441 -53.01 -17.76 0.76
N SER A 442 -53.08 -16.43 0.69
CA SER A 442 -53.55 -15.71 -0.49
C SER A 442 -52.88 -14.33 -0.56
N PRO A 443 -52.90 -13.64 -1.72
CA PRO A 443 -52.45 -12.26 -1.82
C PRO A 443 -53.10 -11.30 -0.80
N GLN A 444 -54.35 -11.58 -0.39
CA GLN A 444 -55.10 -10.77 0.57
C GLN A 444 -54.62 -10.96 2.02
N THR A 445 -53.98 -12.08 2.33
CA THR A 445 -53.44 -12.40 3.67
C THR A 445 -51.93 -12.23 3.74
N ALA A 446 -51.29 -11.79 2.64
CA ALA A 446 -49.84 -11.74 2.47
C ALA A 446 -49.13 -10.89 3.56
N ASN A 447 -49.73 -9.77 3.96
CA ASN A 447 -49.18 -8.85 4.94
C ASN A 447 -49.14 -9.43 6.38
N MET A 448 -49.86 -10.53 6.63
CA MET A 448 -49.87 -11.26 7.90
C MET A 448 -48.92 -12.47 7.90
N ILE A 449 -48.34 -12.84 6.76
CA ILE A 449 -47.47 -14.02 6.63
C ILE A 449 -46.05 -13.68 7.09
N LYS A 450 -45.59 -14.32 8.16
CA LYS A 450 -44.23 -14.17 8.67
C LYS A 450 -43.17 -14.64 7.67
N GLN A 451 -42.13 -13.82 7.49
CA GLN A 451 -41.01 -14.14 6.60
C GLN A 451 -40.35 -15.47 6.99
N ARG A 452 -39.96 -16.27 5.98
CA ARG A 452 -39.36 -17.60 6.10
C ARG A 452 -40.25 -18.73 6.64
N GLY A 453 -41.54 -18.48 6.87
CA GLY A 453 -42.51 -19.58 7.05
C GLY A 453 -42.75 -20.35 5.75
N ASP A 454 -43.32 -21.55 5.84
CA ASP A 454 -43.66 -22.35 4.66
C ASP A 454 -44.70 -21.62 3.78
N GLU A 455 -45.64 -20.91 4.40
CA GLU A 455 -46.64 -20.07 3.75
C GLU A 455 -46.00 -18.92 2.95
N TRP A 456 -44.89 -18.38 3.46
CA TRP A 456 -44.12 -17.34 2.78
C TRP A 456 -43.44 -17.86 1.52
N PHE A 457 -42.89 -19.08 1.59
CA PHE A 457 -42.27 -19.73 0.43
C PHE A 457 -43.31 -20.08 -0.63
N GLU A 458 -44.48 -20.61 -0.24
CA GLU A 458 -45.56 -20.94 -1.17
C GLU A 458 -46.12 -19.69 -1.87
N LEU A 459 -46.35 -18.59 -1.15
CA LEU A 459 -46.76 -17.33 -1.76
C LEU A 459 -45.74 -16.83 -2.80
N ARG A 460 -44.44 -16.95 -2.50
CA ARG A 460 -43.37 -16.50 -3.40
C ARG A 460 -43.17 -17.40 -4.60
N LYS A 461 -43.48 -18.69 -4.49
CA LYS A 461 -43.42 -19.66 -5.60
C LYS A 461 -44.42 -19.34 -6.69
N GLY A 462 -45.58 -18.78 -6.32
CA GLY A 462 -46.60 -18.31 -7.27
C GLY A 462 -46.25 -16.98 -7.97
N SER A 463 -45.24 -16.25 -7.50
CA SER A 463 -44.82 -14.96 -8.08
C SER A 463 -43.78 -15.13 -9.19
N ARG A 464 -43.91 -14.36 -10.28
CA ARG A 464 -42.89 -14.31 -11.34
C ARG A 464 -41.64 -13.54 -10.91
N ILE A 465 -41.84 -12.51 -10.08
CA ILE A 465 -40.78 -11.62 -9.61
C ILE A 465 -40.96 -11.35 -8.11
N THR A 466 -39.84 -11.17 -7.41
CA THR A 466 -39.83 -10.79 -6.00
C THR A 466 -38.98 -9.54 -5.84
N GLY A 467 -39.17 -8.74 -4.78
CA GLY A 467 -38.41 -7.50 -4.58
C GLY A 467 -36.89 -7.66 -4.75
N SER A 468 -36.30 -8.69 -4.14
CA SER A 468 -34.87 -9.02 -4.26
C SER A 468 -34.40 -9.53 -5.64
N LYS A 469 -35.32 -9.76 -6.58
CA LYS A 469 -35.04 -10.22 -7.95
C LYS A 469 -35.33 -9.17 -9.01
N ILE A 470 -35.93 -8.02 -8.65
CA ILE A 470 -36.29 -6.97 -9.61
C ILE A 470 -35.10 -6.57 -10.47
N PHE A 471 -33.94 -6.33 -9.85
CA PHE A 471 -32.71 -5.98 -10.57
C PHE A 471 -32.36 -6.96 -11.72
N ARG A 472 -32.59 -8.26 -11.53
CA ARG A 472 -32.36 -9.28 -12.55
C ARG A 472 -33.52 -9.36 -13.55
N GLY A 473 -34.75 -9.15 -13.09
CA GLY A 473 -35.96 -9.13 -13.90
C GLY A 473 -35.90 -8.07 -15.00
N ILE A 474 -35.44 -6.87 -14.67
CA ILE A 474 -35.28 -5.75 -15.63
C ILE A 474 -33.97 -5.81 -16.43
N GLY A 475 -33.26 -6.95 -16.46
CA GLY A 475 -32.08 -7.10 -17.30
C GLY A 475 -30.81 -6.35 -16.85
N LEU A 476 -30.72 -5.89 -15.59
CA LEU A 476 -29.50 -5.22 -15.08
C LEU A 476 -28.46 -6.18 -14.48
N GLY A 477 -28.79 -7.46 -14.35
CA GLY A 477 -27.86 -8.53 -13.92
C GLY A 477 -26.91 -8.99 -15.03
N THR A 478 -26.05 -9.97 -14.75
CA THR A 478 -25.27 -10.62 -15.82
C THR A 478 -26.16 -11.44 -16.74
N LEU A 479 -25.78 -11.63 -18.02
CA LEU A 479 -26.54 -12.48 -18.96
C LEU A 479 -26.88 -13.87 -18.39
N LYS A 480 -25.94 -14.45 -17.62
CA LYS A 480 -26.14 -15.72 -16.93
C LYS A 480 -27.25 -15.66 -15.87
N GLU A 481 -27.27 -14.61 -15.05
CA GLU A 481 -28.30 -14.42 -14.03
C GLU A 481 -29.68 -14.10 -14.63
N GLN A 482 -29.71 -13.33 -15.72
CA GLN A 482 -30.93 -13.05 -16.46
C GLN A 482 -31.54 -14.32 -17.04
N GLN A 483 -30.73 -15.14 -17.72
CA GLN A 483 -31.18 -16.44 -18.25
C GLN A 483 -31.69 -17.36 -17.13
N GLN A 484 -31.00 -17.39 -15.99
CA GLN A 484 -31.46 -18.17 -14.83
C GLN A 484 -32.79 -17.68 -14.26
N HIS A 485 -33.00 -16.36 -14.22
CA HIS A 485 -34.27 -15.79 -13.79
C HIS A 485 -35.40 -16.16 -14.77
N TYR A 486 -35.16 -16.00 -16.08
CA TYR A 486 -36.10 -16.36 -17.13
C TYR A 486 -36.46 -17.86 -17.10
N ASP A 487 -35.45 -18.73 -17.02
CA ASP A 487 -35.61 -20.19 -16.90
C ASP A 487 -36.50 -20.57 -15.69
N LYS A 488 -36.31 -19.89 -14.54
CA LYS A 488 -37.12 -20.13 -13.35
C LYS A 488 -38.54 -19.58 -13.50
N ALA A 489 -38.70 -18.34 -13.93
CA ALA A 489 -39.98 -17.63 -13.95
C ALA A 489 -40.94 -18.17 -15.03
N PHE A 490 -40.41 -18.58 -16.19
CA PHE A 490 -41.21 -18.99 -17.35
C PHE A 490 -41.15 -20.49 -17.65
N HIS A 491 -40.12 -21.20 -17.17
CA HIS A 491 -39.97 -22.64 -17.42
C HIS A 491 -39.93 -23.50 -16.15
N GLY A 492 -40.03 -22.90 -14.96
CA GLY A 492 -39.97 -23.62 -13.68
C GLY A 492 -38.64 -24.33 -13.43
N LYS A 493 -37.59 -24.00 -14.18
CA LYS A 493 -36.27 -24.66 -14.07
C LYS A 493 -35.47 -24.02 -12.94
N GLU A 494 -35.50 -24.63 -11.77
CA GLU A 494 -34.63 -24.22 -10.67
C GLU A 494 -33.22 -24.79 -10.83
N ARG A 495 -32.21 -23.95 -10.60
CA ARG A 495 -30.83 -24.42 -10.45
C ARG A 495 -30.53 -24.56 -8.96
N PRO A 496 -29.85 -25.65 -8.56
CA PRO A 496 -29.43 -25.82 -7.17
C PRO A 496 -28.50 -24.69 -6.75
N VAL A 497 -28.70 -24.19 -5.54
CA VAL A 497 -27.81 -23.23 -4.88
C VAL A 497 -26.50 -23.95 -4.55
N SER A 498 -25.35 -23.33 -4.82
CA SER A 498 -24.06 -23.93 -4.46
C SER A 498 -23.91 -23.99 -2.93
N ALA A 499 -23.17 -24.99 -2.42
CA ALA A 499 -22.94 -25.13 -0.99
C ALA A 499 -22.33 -23.85 -0.35
N GLU A 500 -21.38 -23.21 -1.05
CA GLU A 500 -20.78 -21.95 -0.61
C GLU A 500 -21.81 -20.81 -0.49
N LEU A 501 -22.76 -20.74 -1.44
CA LEU A 501 -23.79 -19.70 -1.43
C LEU A 501 -24.86 -19.99 -0.37
N GLN A 502 -25.19 -21.27 -0.16
CA GLN A 502 -26.09 -21.71 0.90
C GLN A 502 -25.52 -21.34 2.29
N GLU A 503 -24.22 -21.57 2.52
CA GLU A 503 -23.57 -21.20 3.78
C GLU A 503 -23.65 -19.68 4.05
N LEU A 504 -23.58 -18.84 3.00
CA LEU A 504 -23.76 -17.39 3.13
C LEU A 504 -25.20 -17.02 3.49
N PHE A 505 -26.20 -17.71 2.92
CA PHE A 505 -27.60 -17.50 3.26
C PHE A 505 -27.93 -17.94 4.68
N ASP A 506 -27.43 -19.09 5.10
CA ASP A 506 -27.62 -19.62 6.46
C ASP A 506 -26.97 -18.70 7.49
N TYR A 507 -25.75 -18.21 7.20
CA TYR A 507 -25.09 -17.21 8.03
C TYR A 507 -25.95 -15.94 8.15
N GLY A 508 -26.38 -15.38 7.03
CA GLY A 508 -27.17 -14.15 7.03
C GLY A 508 -28.46 -14.29 7.83
N THR A 509 -29.17 -15.41 7.62
CA THR A 509 -30.40 -15.78 8.34
C THR A 509 -30.17 -15.86 9.85
N SER A 510 -29.09 -16.52 10.28
CA SER A 510 -28.76 -16.65 11.71
C SER A 510 -28.44 -15.32 12.41
N GLN A 511 -28.03 -14.31 11.65
CA GLN A 511 -27.59 -13.02 12.18
C GLN A 511 -28.64 -11.91 12.11
N GLU A 512 -29.73 -12.08 11.36
CA GLU A 512 -30.77 -11.06 11.23
C GLU A 512 -31.43 -10.71 12.57
N ILE A 513 -31.60 -11.67 13.47
CA ILE A 513 -32.12 -11.40 14.82
C ILE A 513 -31.19 -10.45 15.61
N ASN A 514 -29.89 -10.53 15.38
CA ASN A 514 -28.91 -9.64 16.02
C ASN A 514 -28.90 -8.26 15.35
N ALA A 515 -29.14 -8.20 14.03
CA ALA A 515 -29.35 -6.94 13.32
C ALA A 515 -30.60 -6.22 13.84
N LEU A 516 -31.71 -6.95 14.01
CA LEU A 516 -32.94 -6.46 14.63
C LEU A 516 -32.70 -5.99 16.07
N GLY A 517 -32.02 -6.80 16.89
CA GLY A 517 -31.63 -6.41 18.24
C GLY A 517 -30.82 -5.11 18.26
N THR A 518 -29.89 -4.94 17.32
CA THR A 518 -29.11 -3.71 17.16
C THR A 518 -29.98 -2.52 16.74
N LEU A 519 -30.96 -2.74 15.85
CA LEU A 519 -31.90 -1.71 15.44
C LEU A 519 -32.68 -1.17 16.63
N VAL A 520 -33.37 -2.05 17.37
CA VAL A 520 -34.27 -1.64 18.45
C VAL A 520 -33.54 -1.13 19.68
N SER A 521 -32.35 -1.66 19.99
CA SER A 521 -31.60 -1.29 21.20
C SER A 521 -30.52 -0.24 21.00
N LYS A 522 -30.19 0.17 19.77
CA LYS A 522 -29.15 1.18 19.53
C LYS A 522 -29.50 2.21 18.47
N ILE A 523 -30.14 1.80 17.37
CA ILE A 523 -30.38 2.70 16.23
C ILE A 523 -31.66 3.50 16.41
N LEU A 524 -32.81 2.86 16.67
CA LEU A 524 -34.07 3.58 16.89
C LEU A 524 -33.99 4.59 18.03
N PRO A 525 -33.48 4.24 19.24
CA PRO A 525 -33.45 5.18 20.36
C PRO A 525 -32.67 6.47 20.05
N VAL A 526 -31.64 6.38 19.20
CA VAL A 526 -30.74 7.48 18.86
C VAL A 526 -31.24 8.31 17.69
N TYR A 527 -31.53 7.65 16.56
CA TYR A 527 -31.75 8.33 15.27
C TYR A 527 -33.23 8.48 14.92
N PHE A 528 -34.08 7.59 15.44
CA PHE A 528 -35.51 7.53 15.12
C PHE A 528 -36.36 7.32 16.39
N PRO A 529 -36.23 8.20 17.41
CA PRO A 529 -36.80 7.96 18.73
C PRO A 529 -38.33 7.86 18.74
N ASP A 530 -38.99 8.44 17.74
CA ASP A 530 -40.45 8.44 17.59
C ASP A 530 -41.00 7.22 16.82
N LEU A 531 -40.13 6.31 16.38
CA LEU A 531 -40.53 5.13 15.60
C LEU A 531 -40.48 3.85 16.44
N VAL A 532 -41.46 2.99 16.19
CA VAL A 532 -41.50 1.62 16.67
C VAL A 532 -41.22 0.68 15.50
N TYR A 533 -40.36 -0.31 15.70
CA TYR A 533 -40.16 -1.36 14.70
C TYR A 533 -41.34 -2.32 14.70
N ARG A 534 -41.87 -2.60 13.51
CA ARG A 534 -42.88 -3.64 13.28
C ARG A 534 -42.37 -4.64 12.26
N GLU A 535 -42.39 -5.93 12.61
CA GLU A 535 -42.23 -6.99 11.63
C GLU A 535 -43.43 -6.96 10.67
N ASP A 536 -43.16 -7.00 9.37
CA ASP A 536 -44.22 -7.06 8.37
C ASP A 536 -44.19 -8.39 7.62
N GLY A 537 -45.33 -8.78 7.07
CA GLY A 537 -45.38 -9.84 6.08
C GLY A 537 -45.00 -9.36 4.68
N CYS A 538 -45.57 -10.02 3.68
CA CYS A 538 -45.39 -9.69 2.27
C CYS A 538 -46.41 -8.65 1.80
N GLU A 539 -45.96 -7.78 0.90
CA GLU A 539 -46.85 -6.98 0.06
C GLU A 539 -46.91 -7.60 -1.34
N VAL A 540 -48.12 -7.60 -1.93
CA VAL A 540 -48.34 -8.11 -3.28
C VAL A 540 -48.71 -6.96 -4.21
N ILE A 541 -47.94 -6.81 -5.28
CA ILE A 541 -48.18 -5.78 -6.31
C ILE A 541 -48.54 -6.49 -7.61
N SER A 542 -49.68 -6.16 -8.21
CA SER A 542 -50.11 -6.73 -9.50
C SER A 542 -49.20 -6.29 -10.64
N ILE A 543 -48.86 -7.22 -11.54
CA ILE A 543 -48.10 -7.00 -12.78
C ILE A 543 -48.83 -7.73 -13.91
N GLY A 544 -49.65 -7.02 -14.68
CA GLY A 544 -50.54 -7.63 -15.68
C GLY A 544 -51.38 -8.77 -15.09
N ASP A 545 -51.28 -9.97 -15.69
CA ASP A 545 -51.94 -11.20 -15.23
C ASP A 545 -51.16 -11.94 -14.12
N SER A 546 -50.12 -11.32 -13.56
CA SER A 546 -49.26 -11.88 -12.51
C SER A 546 -49.11 -10.91 -11.34
N TYR A 547 -48.19 -11.21 -10.43
CA TYR A 547 -47.88 -10.36 -9.29
C TYR A 547 -46.42 -10.47 -8.86
N ALA A 548 -45.92 -9.38 -8.29
CA ALA A 548 -44.70 -9.33 -7.51
C ALA A 548 -44.98 -9.55 -6.03
N VAL A 549 -44.08 -10.27 -5.36
CA VAL A 549 -44.07 -10.38 -3.90
C VAL A 549 -42.89 -9.60 -3.32
N ILE A 550 -43.19 -8.54 -2.58
CA ILE A 550 -42.22 -7.67 -1.94
C ILE A 550 -42.22 -7.97 -0.44
N SER A 551 -41.08 -8.42 0.08
CA SER A 551 -40.90 -8.70 1.52
C SER A 551 -39.80 -7.76 1.99
N GLY A 552 -40.16 -6.80 2.84
CA GLY A 552 -39.18 -6.06 3.65
C GLY A 552 -38.93 -6.80 4.96
N ASP A 553 -37.83 -6.50 5.62
CA ASP A 553 -37.52 -7.13 6.91
C ASP A 553 -38.36 -6.51 8.04
N GLY A 554 -38.81 -5.26 7.88
CA GLY A 554 -39.83 -4.62 8.71
C GLY A 554 -40.11 -3.17 8.34
N SER A 555 -40.88 -2.48 9.19
CA SER A 555 -41.23 -1.07 9.06
C SER A 555 -41.02 -0.30 10.37
N GLY A 556 -40.68 0.98 10.24
CA GLY A 556 -40.80 1.96 11.32
C GLY A 556 -42.15 2.63 11.24
N VAL A 557 -42.96 2.45 12.28
CA VAL A 557 -44.29 3.07 12.39
C VAL A 557 -44.28 4.17 13.44
N ASP A 558 -45.08 5.21 13.22
CA ASP A 558 -45.31 6.26 14.21
C ASP A 558 -46.40 5.86 15.22
N ASN A 559 -46.71 6.76 16.16
CA ASN A 559 -47.74 6.55 17.18
C ASN A 559 -49.17 6.35 16.61
N ASN A 560 -49.38 6.60 15.32
CA ASN A 560 -50.66 6.37 14.62
C ASN A 560 -50.63 5.09 13.77
N ASP A 561 -49.64 4.21 13.96
CA ASP A 561 -49.40 2.99 13.18
C ASP A 561 -49.17 3.26 11.68
N LYS A 562 -48.81 4.50 11.31
CA LYS A 562 -48.49 4.86 9.93
C LYS A 562 -47.02 4.57 9.65
N VAL A 563 -46.77 3.76 8.61
CA VAL A 563 -45.42 3.45 8.15
C VAL A 563 -44.70 4.72 7.68
N GLN A 564 -43.62 5.07 8.37
CA GLN A 564 -42.75 6.19 8.02
C GLN A 564 -41.49 5.73 7.27
N MET A 565 -41.03 4.50 7.55
CA MET A 565 -39.74 4.00 7.08
C MET A 565 -39.80 2.51 6.79
N ALA A 566 -39.20 2.06 5.69
CA ALA A 566 -38.94 0.64 5.44
C ALA A 566 -37.56 0.23 5.96
N PHE A 567 -37.45 -0.93 6.60
CA PHE A 567 -36.16 -1.49 7.06
C PHE A 567 -35.73 -2.67 6.18
N GLU A 568 -34.44 -2.70 5.86
CA GLU A 568 -33.80 -3.81 5.16
C GLU A 568 -32.46 -4.15 5.83
N PHE A 569 -32.30 -5.41 6.21
CA PHE A 569 -31.13 -5.96 6.87
C PHE A 569 -30.29 -6.75 5.88
N LYS A 570 -28.98 -6.56 5.92
CA LYS A 570 -28.00 -7.43 5.28
C LYS A 570 -26.94 -7.84 6.29
N CYS A 571 -26.75 -9.14 6.43
CA CYS A 571 -25.78 -9.71 7.36
C CYS A 571 -24.63 -10.38 6.58
N PRO A 572 -23.72 -9.60 5.97
CA PRO A 572 -22.59 -10.16 5.25
C PRO A 572 -21.69 -11.01 6.15
N LYS A 573 -21.24 -12.16 5.65
CA LYS A 573 -20.24 -13.00 6.33
C LYS A 573 -18.89 -12.27 6.40
N PRO A 574 -18.33 -12.05 7.61
CA PRO A 574 -17.02 -11.42 7.78
C PRO A 574 -15.87 -12.26 7.22
N GLY A 575 -14.71 -11.64 7.04
CA GLY A 575 -13.46 -12.31 6.67
C GLY A 575 -13.16 -12.29 5.17
N LYS A 576 -13.87 -11.46 4.39
CA LYS A 576 -13.58 -11.30 2.96
C LYS A 576 -12.22 -10.61 2.77
N GLU A 577 -11.39 -11.13 1.88
CA GLU A 577 -10.03 -10.60 1.69
C GLU A 577 -10.00 -9.20 1.06
N ARG A 578 -11.00 -8.88 0.23
CA ARG A 578 -10.96 -7.72 -0.69
C ARG A 578 -11.99 -6.64 -0.40
N THR A 579 -12.87 -6.86 0.58
CA THR A 579 -13.95 -5.92 0.91
C THR A 579 -14.03 -5.76 2.42
N THR A 580 -14.64 -4.66 2.87
CA THR A 580 -14.99 -4.51 4.28
C THR A 580 -16.03 -5.54 4.69
N ASP A 581 -16.09 -5.86 5.99
CA ASP A 581 -17.03 -6.85 6.51
C ASP A 581 -18.48 -6.33 6.52
N VAL A 582 -18.67 -5.01 6.51
CA VAL A 582 -19.96 -4.31 6.38
C VAL A 582 -20.02 -3.47 5.09
N HIS A 583 -21.23 -3.11 4.65
CA HIS A 583 -21.44 -2.23 3.51
C HIS A 583 -21.49 -0.75 3.94
N TYR A 584 -20.57 0.05 3.44
CA TYR A 584 -20.55 1.51 3.62
C TYR A 584 -21.27 2.29 2.52
N GLN A 585 -21.72 1.58 1.49
CA GLN A 585 -22.52 2.08 0.39
C GLN A 585 -23.51 0.97 0.03
N ILE A 586 -24.70 1.33 -0.45
CA ILE A 586 -25.69 0.36 -0.90
C ILE A 586 -25.19 -0.27 -2.21
N PRO A 587 -24.97 -1.60 -2.26
CA PRO A 587 -24.71 -2.26 -3.53
C PRO A 587 -25.84 -1.98 -4.53
N LYS A 588 -25.49 -1.61 -5.77
CA LYS A 588 -26.44 -1.19 -6.82
C LYS A 588 -27.64 -2.12 -7.01
N TYR A 589 -27.42 -3.42 -6.84
CA TYR A 589 -28.46 -4.43 -7.03
C TYR A 589 -29.50 -4.48 -5.91
N TYR A 590 -29.28 -3.80 -4.77
CA TYR A 590 -30.29 -3.61 -3.73
C TYR A 590 -31.13 -2.35 -3.93
N SER A 591 -30.73 -1.40 -4.79
CA SER A 591 -31.48 -0.16 -5.01
C SER A 591 -32.92 -0.42 -5.48
N THR A 592 -33.10 -1.35 -6.43
CA THR A 592 -34.43 -1.74 -6.91
C THR A 592 -35.26 -2.46 -5.85
N GLN A 593 -34.61 -3.27 -5.01
CA GLN A 593 -35.26 -3.94 -3.87
C GLN A 593 -35.80 -2.90 -2.88
N LEU A 594 -34.97 -1.93 -2.49
CA LEU A 594 -35.35 -0.87 -1.55
C LEU A 594 -36.49 -0.02 -2.09
N LEU A 595 -36.38 0.48 -3.34
CA LEU A 595 -37.46 1.25 -3.96
C LEU A 595 -38.77 0.48 -4.03
N SER A 596 -38.73 -0.83 -4.35
CA SER A 596 -39.93 -1.65 -4.37
C SER A 596 -40.60 -1.80 -3.01
N GLN A 597 -39.82 -1.89 -1.93
CA GLN A 597 -40.34 -1.96 -0.56
C GLN A 597 -41.02 -0.65 -0.17
N MET A 598 -40.41 0.48 -0.53
CA MET A 598 -40.96 1.81 -0.26
C MET A 598 -42.26 2.06 -1.03
N ALA A 599 -42.28 1.68 -2.31
CA ALA A 599 -43.47 1.77 -3.15
C ALA A 599 -44.61 0.89 -2.59
N ALA A 600 -44.30 -0.35 -2.21
CA ALA A 600 -45.28 -1.28 -1.64
C ALA A 600 -45.86 -0.76 -0.31
N LYS A 601 -44.99 -0.26 0.57
CA LYS A 601 -45.37 0.25 1.91
C LYS A 601 -45.89 1.68 1.91
N LYS A 602 -45.83 2.36 0.75
CA LYS A 602 -46.21 3.77 0.58
C LYS A 602 -45.48 4.69 1.57
N CYS A 603 -44.18 4.48 1.74
CA CYS A 603 -43.35 5.28 2.65
C CYS A 603 -42.28 6.08 1.90
N GLY A 604 -41.93 7.25 2.43
CA GLY A 604 -40.98 8.17 1.79
C GLY A 604 -39.51 7.88 2.10
N LYS A 605 -39.22 6.98 3.05
CA LYS A 605 -37.87 6.72 3.55
C LYS A 605 -37.57 5.22 3.71
N PHE A 606 -36.30 4.86 3.58
CA PHE A 606 -35.80 3.55 3.96
C PHE A 606 -34.60 3.67 4.89
N CYS A 607 -34.34 2.61 5.64
CA CYS A 607 -33.12 2.42 6.42
C CYS A 607 -32.53 1.05 6.10
N TYR A 608 -31.36 1.09 5.45
CA TYR A 608 -30.57 -0.07 5.10
C TYR A 608 -29.53 -0.32 6.19
N ILE A 609 -29.53 -1.52 6.77
CA ILE A 609 -28.62 -1.90 7.85
C ILE A 609 -27.72 -3.03 7.38
N SER A 610 -26.41 -2.79 7.34
CA SER A 610 -25.42 -3.86 7.14
C SER A 610 -24.83 -4.26 8.48
N TYR A 611 -25.16 -5.45 8.96
CA TYR A 611 -24.79 -5.94 10.28
C TYR A 611 -23.68 -6.99 10.23
N THR A 612 -22.76 -6.89 11.18
CA THR A 612 -21.82 -7.95 11.57
C THR A 612 -21.71 -7.97 13.10
N PRO A 613 -21.23 -9.07 13.72
CA PRO A 613 -21.03 -9.11 15.17
C PRO A 613 -20.12 -8.01 15.76
N GLU A 614 -19.23 -7.42 14.95
CA GLU A 614 -18.39 -6.30 15.40
C GLU A 614 -19.12 -4.95 15.39
N SER A 615 -19.99 -4.72 14.40
CA SER A 615 -20.69 -3.44 14.21
C SER A 615 -21.80 -3.52 13.18
N ALA A 616 -22.69 -2.51 13.18
CA ALA A 616 -23.62 -2.23 12.09
C ALA A 616 -23.28 -0.91 11.38
N THR A 617 -23.60 -0.82 10.08
CA THR A 617 -23.72 0.45 9.36
C THR A 617 -25.17 0.73 9.05
N VAL A 618 -25.54 2.00 9.10
CA VAL A 618 -26.90 2.49 8.83
C VAL A 618 -26.83 3.47 7.67
N ILE A 619 -27.68 3.27 6.67
CA ILE A 619 -27.82 4.17 5.52
C ILE A 619 -29.31 4.50 5.39
N GLU A 620 -29.66 5.75 5.68
CA GLU A 620 -30.99 6.30 5.38
C GLU A 620 -31.01 6.79 3.93
N GLY A 621 -32.13 6.58 3.24
CA GLY A 621 -32.38 7.22 1.96
C GLY A 621 -33.86 7.50 1.73
N VAL A 622 -34.13 8.22 0.66
CA VAL A 622 -35.46 8.73 0.30
C VAL A 622 -36.00 8.04 -0.94
N TYR A 623 -37.32 8.05 -1.08
CA TYR A 623 -37.99 7.52 -2.24
C TYR A 623 -37.68 8.37 -3.47
N ASP A 624 -37.37 7.71 -4.58
CA ASP A 624 -37.24 8.35 -5.87
C ASP A 624 -38.33 7.81 -6.81
N ASP A 625 -39.35 8.62 -7.02
CA ASP A 625 -40.52 8.26 -7.82
C ASP A 625 -40.21 8.18 -9.32
N GLU A 626 -39.24 8.98 -9.80
CA GLU A 626 -38.83 8.97 -11.20
C GLU A 626 -38.10 7.67 -11.52
N ILE A 627 -37.10 7.32 -10.71
CA ILE A 627 -36.35 6.06 -10.86
C ILE A 627 -37.29 4.86 -10.68
N TRP A 628 -38.21 4.91 -9.71
CA TRP A 628 -39.16 3.82 -9.53
C TRP A 628 -40.10 3.65 -10.74
N ARG A 629 -40.60 4.73 -11.33
CA ARG A 629 -41.44 4.66 -12.54
C ARG A 629 -40.71 3.98 -13.68
N GLU A 630 -39.46 4.36 -13.96
CA GLU A 630 -38.66 3.71 -15.00
C GLU A 630 -38.43 2.21 -14.74
N ILE A 631 -38.13 1.85 -13.48
CA ILE A 631 -38.00 0.45 -13.07
C ILE A 631 -39.32 -0.30 -13.26
N TRP A 632 -40.43 0.30 -12.84
CA TRP A 632 -41.74 -0.33 -12.87
C TRP A 632 -42.27 -0.51 -14.29
N ASP A 633 -42.07 0.49 -15.16
CA ASP A 633 -42.41 0.39 -16.58
C ASP A 633 -41.62 -0.75 -17.23
N SER A 634 -40.32 -0.85 -16.95
CA SER A 634 -39.46 -1.95 -17.42
C SER A 634 -39.86 -3.34 -16.91
N ILE A 635 -40.63 -3.44 -15.82
CA ILE A 635 -41.16 -4.72 -15.31
C ILE A 635 -42.46 -5.11 -16.04
N ASN A 636 -43.22 -4.11 -16.50
CA ASN A 636 -44.50 -4.33 -17.19
C ASN A 636 -44.34 -4.62 -18.69
N GLU A 637 -43.24 -4.16 -19.30
CA GLU A 637 -42.79 -4.59 -20.63
C GLU A 637 -42.33 -6.05 -20.64
#